data_AF-A0A514WSJ3-F1
#
_entry.id   AF-A0A514WSJ3-F1
#
_cell.length_a   1.000
_cell.length_b   1.000
_cell.length_c   1.000
_cell.angle_alpha   90.00
_cell.angle_beta   90.00
_cell.angle_gamma   90.00
#
_symmetry.space_group_name_H-M   'P 1'
#
loop_
_entity.id
_entity.type
_entity.pdbx_description
1 polymer ?
#
loop_
_entity_poly.entity_id
_entity_poly.type
_entity_poly.pdbx_seq_one_letter_code
_entity_poly.pdbx_strand_id
1 'polypeptide(L)'
;MAINPNCNLIAVVGGKGGVGKSVFAANFACALMTELRTQVLLVDADSKSVGDQNVIMGLKPVKTLKELSSFQGSLNSQPMNTLVTMHASGLGYVGAVRGPEESMNISPDMLGKLMDFFSRAFKFVVVDVGNDLGPAQMAVLQEATAIMIVTTPEVLVVTQTQRLVNELLSATFPKDMFQLVINKASPTGLSPQAISNQLQLPFLGIVPADEATSMMALQKYQPFVLSAPKAPVTAAYFDVARKLTGGVLQRLKTLARPKPVAPAATEGGGNAAVVSGSSGMDPRTLTKIRVHNELIRTVDLKKLLMDTKQDENKEKEIREKTKREITLIVDKEAPDLSREERSKIIKEVLEEALGLGPLEDLLADAAVSEIMVNGFKKIFVEKSGKVQLSPVHFTSNDHLRRIIERIVTPLGRQINDSTPYVDARLKDGSRVNAVIEPLAIDGPALTIRKFKKGGITPEKYIEYGSITKNMIDFLRICAENGLNIVISGGTGSGKTSLLNMMSSFIPSNERVITVEDAAELQLQQEHVVRLETRPSSMEGTHSVTIRDLIKNALRMRPDRIIVGECRDGAALDMLQAMNTGHDGSMTTTHANSPRECIARLETLCMMSGMDLPVRAIREQIAGAVNLIVQISRLSDGSRKILSITEVAGMQGEIVTLAEIFRFKETGYDKNRKIQGVFQATGTIPSFIQKLSDKGVVIPREIFANDPAAANPAPAAKPAAPNIAAPKMPGVIPPKKTG
;
A
#
# COMPACT_ATOMS: atom_id res chain seq x y z
N MET A 1 34.52 11.85 -18.31
CA MET A 1 35.74 11.75 -17.47
C MET A 1 35.73 10.34 -16.90
N ALA A 2 36.82 9.60 -16.99
CA ALA A 2 36.88 8.20 -16.57
C ALA A 2 37.81 8.09 -15.37
N ILE A 3 37.47 7.21 -14.41
CA ILE A 3 38.33 6.90 -13.26
C ILE A 3 39.75 6.54 -13.72
N ASN A 4 40.75 7.00 -12.96
CA ASN A 4 42.15 6.71 -13.24
C ASN A 4 42.36 5.18 -13.38
N PRO A 5 42.93 4.69 -14.49
CA PRO A 5 43.08 3.25 -14.75
C PRO A 5 43.95 2.53 -13.70
N ASN A 6 44.80 3.26 -12.99
CA ASN A 6 45.64 2.72 -11.91
C ASN A 6 44.89 2.57 -10.58
N CYS A 7 43.71 3.17 -10.44
CA CYS A 7 42.83 3.02 -9.27
C CYS A 7 41.89 1.83 -9.43
N ASN A 8 41.56 1.18 -8.31
CA ASN A 8 40.45 0.24 -8.19
C ASN A 8 39.34 0.88 -7.37
N LEU A 9 38.20 1.19 -7.99
CA LEU A 9 37.01 1.59 -7.25
C LEU A 9 36.22 0.33 -6.90
N ILE A 10 35.97 0.11 -5.61
CA ILE A 10 35.24 -1.04 -5.08
C ILE A 10 33.98 -0.52 -4.39
N ALA A 11 32.82 -0.81 -4.95
CA ALA A 11 31.54 -0.43 -4.38
C ALA A 11 31.01 -1.54 -3.47
N VAL A 12 30.52 -1.20 -2.28
CA VAL A 12 29.91 -2.13 -1.33
C VAL A 12 28.41 -1.89 -1.29
N VAL A 13 27.62 -2.92 -1.63
CA VAL A 13 26.15 -2.88 -1.65
C VAL A 13 25.56 -4.09 -0.93
N GLY A 14 24.28 -4.04 -0.58
CA GLY A 14 23.57 -5.19 -0.02
C GLY A 14 22.05 -5.10 -0.21
N GLY A 15 21.35 -6.24 -0.21
CA GLY A 15 19.91 -6.30 -0.54
C GLY A 15 18.98 -5.69 0.51
N LYS A 16 19.48 -5.41 1.72
CA LYS A 16 18.70 -4.89 2.86
C LYS A 16 19.55 -4.02 3.78
N GLY A 17 18.91 -3.16 4.56
CA GLY A 17 19.47 -2.61 5.80
C GLY A 17 19.76 -3.72 6.83
N GLY A 18 20.78 -3.53 7.67
CA GLY A 18 21.11 -4.46 8.77
C GLY A 18 22.04 -5.64 8.42
N VAL A 19 22.37 -5.87 7.14
CA VAL A 19 23.31 -6.93 6.72
C VAL A 19 24.79 -6.63 7.04
N GLY A 20 25.07 -5.43 7.55
CA GLY A 20 26.42 -5.01 7.98
C GLY A 20 27.31 -4.41 6.89
N LYS A 21 26.73 -3.74 5.88
CA LYS A 21 27.45 -3.13 4.73
C LYS A 21 28.50 -2.11 5.16
N SER A 22 28.10 -1.13 5.96
CA SER A 22 28.94 -0.03 6.46
C SER A 22 30.09 -0.53 7.34
N VAL A 23 29.77 -1.46 8.24
CA VAL A 23 30.77 -2.17 9.06
C VAL A 23 31.73 -2.97 8.18
N PHE A 24 31.20 -3.65 7.15
CA PHE A 24 32.02 -4.39 6.20
C PHE A 24 32.94 -3.46 5.41
N ALA A 25 32.43 -2.36 4.85
CA ALA A 25 33.20 -1.40 4.07
C ALA A 25 34.38 -0.80 4.87
N ALA A 26 34.15 -0.38 6.12
CA ALA A 26 35.20 0.12 7.01
C ALA A 26 36.30 -0.92 7.26
N ASN A 27 35.91 -2.11 7.73
CA ASN A 27 36.86 -3.15 8.08
C ASN A 27 37.59 -3.68 6.85
N PHE A 28 36.90 -3.79 5.71
CA PHE A 28 37.49 -4.21 4.45
C PHE A 28 38.51 -3.19 3.91
N ALA A 29 38.22 -1.89 4.00
CA ALA A 29 39.16 -0.83 3.63
C ALA A 29 40.43 -0.88 4.49
N CYS A 30 40.28 -1.07 5.81
CA CYS A 30 41.43 -1.28 6.71
C CYS A 30 42.21 -2.56 6.35
N ALA A 31 41.52 -3.66 6.08
CA ALA A 31 42.17 -4.93 5.72
C ALA A 31 42.97 -4.79 4.41
N LEU A 32 42.40 -4.16 3.37
CA LEU A 32 43.10 -3.88 2.11
C LEU A 32 44.35 -3.01 2.33
N MET A 33 44.23 -1.95 3.13
CA MET A 33 45.33 -1.04 3.43
C MET A 33 46.47 -1.77 4.15
N THR A 34 46.14 -2.57 5.17
CA THR A 34 47.12 -3.32 5.96
C THR A 34 47.77 -4.45 5.15
N GLU A 35 46.98 -5.21 4.39
CA GLU A 35 47.45 -6.36 3.60
C GLU A 35 48.38 -5.91 2.47
N LEU A 36 47.97 -4.86 1.73
CA LEU A 36 48.71 -4.41 0.54
C LEU A 36 49.73 -3.31 0.84
N ARG A 37 49.75 -2.78 2.07
CA ARG A 37 50.58 -1.63 2.49
C ARG A 37 50.50 -0.46 1.51
N THR A 38 49.28 -0.13 1.10
CA THR A 38 48.98 0.93 0.12
C THR A 38 47.99 1.93 0.69
N GLN A 39 47.94 3.12 0.10
CA GLN A 39 46.90 4.10 0.42
C GLN A 39 45.55 3.63 -0.11
N VAL A 40 44.56 3.67 0.79
CA VAL A 40 43.17 3.33 0.53
C VAL A 40 42.30 4.48 1.04
N LEU A 41 41.30 4.86 0.24
CA LEU A 41 40.27 5.82 0.61
C LEU A 41 38.97 5.07 0.88
N LEU A 42 38.32 5.39 1.99
CA LEU A 42 36.95 5.01 2.29
C LEU A 42 36.03 6.21 2.07
N VAL A 43 34.96 6.02 1.31
CA VAL A 43 33.95 7.04 1.04
C VAL A 43 32.59 6.53 1.51
N ASP A 44 31.92 7.30 2.36
CA ASP A 44 30.53 7.06 2.75
C ASP A 44 29.60 7.73 1.71
N ALA A 45 28.87 6.92 0.96
CA ALA A 45 27.89 7.34 -0.04
C ALA A 45 26.52 6.66 0.16
N ASP A 46 26.25 6.13 1.36
CA ASP A 46 24.95 5.57 1.72
C ASP A 46 23.97 6.74 1.97
N SER A 47 22.94 6.85 1.14
CA SER A 47 21.93 7.92 1.24
C SER A 47 20.93 7.72 2.37
N LYS A 48 20.80 6.51 2.94
CA LYS A 48 19.83 6.17 4.00
C LYS A 48 20.46 6.11 5.38
N SER A 49 21.67 5.58 5.49
CA SER A 49 22.43 5.40 6.74
C SER A 49 23.48 6.50 6.92
N VAL A 50 23.09 7.75 6.64
CA VAL A 50 24.03 8.86 6.49
C VAL A 50 24.77 9.15 7.79
N GLY A 51 26.10 9.04 7.77
CA GLY A 51 26.94 9.33 8.94
C GLY A 51 27.21 8.13 9.85
N ASP A 52 26.65 6.95 9.59
CA ASP A 52 27.00 5.71 10.32
C ASP A 52 28.51 5.43 10.23
N GLN A 53 29.13 5.75 9.09
CA GLN A 53 30.55 5.57 8.87
C GLN A 53 31.42 6.49 9.74
N ASN A 54 30.93 7.68 10.12
CA ASN A 54 31.64 8.56 11.06
C ASN A 54 31.77 7.88 12.44
N VAL A 55 30.70 7.20 12.87
CA VAL A 55 30.66 6.45 14.14
C VAL A 55 31.57 5.23 14.08
N ILE A 56 31.46 4.43 13.01
CA ILE A 56 32.25 3.21 12.84
C ILE A 56 33.75 3.51 12.80
N MET A 57 34.13 4.62 12.15
CA MET A 57 35.53 5.05 12.02
C MET A 57 36.04 5.86 13.21
N GLY A 58 35.14 6.41 14.04
CA GLY A 58 35.49 7.33 15.13
C GLY A 58 36.09 8.64 14.66
N LEU A 59 35.70 9.11 13.48
CA LEU A 59 36.26 10.29 12.84
C LEU A 59 35.21 11.37 12.63
N LYS A 60 35.62 12.62 12.83
CA LYS A 60 34.90 13.78 12.34
C LYS A 60 35.48 14.19 10.98
N PRO A 61 34.68 14.19 9.89
CA PRO A 61 35.18 14.54 8.57
C PRO A 61 35.65 16.01 8.51
N VAL A 62 36.82 16.25 7.91
CA VAL A 62 37.35 17.60 7.63
C VAL A 62 36.42 18.26 6.61
N LYS A 63 36.13 17.53 5.53
CA LYS A 63 35.10 17.83 4.54
C LYS A 63 34.20 16.61 4.34
N THR A 64 32.94 16.87 4.05
CA THR A 64 31.93 15.86 3.72
C THR A 64 31.64 15.87 2.23
N LEU A 65 31.07 14.79 1.67
CA LEU A 65 30.65 14.78 0.27
C LEU A 65 29.67 15.91 -0.05
N LYS A 66 28.77 16.26 0.88
CA LYS A 66 27.85 17.39 0.77
C LYS A 66 28.56 18.75 0.70
N GLU A 67 29.62 18.95 1.48
CA GLU A 67 30.40 20.18 1.42
C GLU A 67 31.27 20.25 0.16
N LEU A 68 31.80 19.11 -0.26
CA LEU A 68 32.58 19.01 -1.49
C LEU A 68 31.71 19.21 -2.74
N SER A 69 30.44 18.81 -2.70
CA SER A 69 29.50 18.99 -3.82
C SER A 69 29.08 20.44 -4.03
N SER A 70 29.09 21.24 -2.96
CA SER A 70 28.73 22.67 -2.97
C SER A 70 29.93 23.60 -3.14
N PHE A 71 31.13 23.05 -3.31
CA PHE A 71 32.36 23.82 -3.47
C PHE A 71 32.39 24.53 -4.84
N GLN A 72 32.43 25.87 -4.83
CA GLN A 72 32.41 26.70 -6.04
C GLN A 72 33.81 26.88 -6.69
N GLY A 73 34.88 26.40 -6.06
CA GLY A 73 36.26 26.49 -6.57
C GLY A 73 36.72 25.23 -7.32
N SER A 74 37.91 25.28 -7.91
CA SER A 74 38.54 24.09 -8.51
C SER A 74 39.02 23.12 -7.44
N LEU A 75 38.50 21.89 -7.42
CA LEU A 75 38.98 20.83 -6.53
C LEU A 75 40.47 20.52 -6.73
N ASN A 76 40.98 20.71 -7.96
CA ASN A 76 42.38 20.43 -8.32
C ASN A 76 43.39 21.38 -7.66
N SER A 77 42.97 22.55 -7.17
CA SER A 77 43.86 23.52 -6.52
C SER A 77 43.91 23.37 -4.99
N GLN A 78 43.14 22.46 -4.41
CA GLN A 78 43.12 22.20 -2.97
C GLN A 78 44.01 21.01 -2.62
N PRO A 79 44.89 21.11 -1.61
CA PRO A 79 45.72 19.98 -1.20
C PRO A 79 44.85 18.87 -0.57
N MET A 80 45.16 17.60 -0.86
CA MET A 80 44.30 16.46 -0.49
C MET A 80 44.01 16.36 1.03
N ASN A 81 44.96 16.80 1.87
CA ASN A 81 44.83 16.80 3.33
C ASN A 81 43.80 17.80 3.87
N THR A 82 43.32 18.75 3.06
CA THR A 82 42.22 19.65 3.44
C THR A 82 40.85 19.12 3.03
N LEU A 83 40.81 18.07 2.20
CA LEU A 83 39.59 17.48 1.66
C LEU A 83 39.29 16.09 2.25
N VAL A 84 40.33 15.33 2.61
CA VAL A 84 40.23 13.96 3.11
C VAL A 84 40.69 13.91 4.57
N THR A 85 39.89 13.31 5.44
CA THR A 85 40.30 13.01 6.82
C THR A 85 41.22 11.80 6.83
N MET A 86 42.40 11.93 7.45
CA MET A 86 43.30 10.80 7.64
C MET A 86 43.04 10.15 9.00
N HIS A 87 42.71 8.86 9.00
CA HIS A 87 42.68 8.04 10.21
C HIS A 87 44.11 7.78 10.71
N ALA A 88 44.27 7.56 12.02
CA ALA A 88 45.59 7.30 12.63
C ALA A 88 46.32 6.08 12.04
N SER A 89 45.58 5.14 11.43
CA SER A 89 46.13 3.98 10.72
C SER A 89 46.70 4.30 9.33
N GLY A 90 46.50 5.51 8.81
CA GLY A 90 46.83 5.90 7.43
C GLY A 90 45.70 5.72 6.41
N LEU A 91 44.49 5.34 6.83
CA LEU A 91 43.33 5.23 5.95
C LEU A 91 42.78 6.64 5.65
N GLY A 92 42.56 6.96 4.37
CA GLY A 92 41.83 8.17 3.99
C GLY A 92 40.32 7.96 4.17
N TYR A 93 39.61 8.98 4.62
CA TYR A 93 38.16 8.93 4.85
C TYR A 93 37.45 10.20 4.40
N VAL A 94 36.33 10.04 3.69
CA VAL A 94 35.39 11.11 3.34
C VAL A 94 33.99 10.67 3.75
N GLY A 95 33.40 11.37 4.72
CA GLY A 95 32.04 11.11 5.20
C GLY A 95 30.97 11.75 4.32
N ALA A 96 29.76 11.19 4.31
CA ALA A 96 28.64 11.75 3.55
C ALA A 96 28.22 13.13 4.09
N VAL A 97 28.10 13.25 5.42
CA VAL A 97 27.67 14.43 6.20
C VAL A 97 28.40 14.51 7.55
N ARG A 98 28.19 15.58 8.33
CA ARG A 98 28.82 15.75 9.65
C ARG A 98 28.10 15.01 10.78
N GLY A 99 26.78 14.91 10.71
CA GLY A 99 25.92 14.27 11.72
C GLY A 99 24.62 13.72 11.11
N PRO A 100 23.91 12.84 11.82
CA PRO A 100 22.74 12.11 11.30
C PRO A 100 21.54 13.00 10.97
N GLU A 101 21.48 14.23 11.50
CA GLU A 101 20.46 15.23 11.20
C GLU A 101 20.56 15.86 9.80
N GLU A 102 21.66 15.63 9.08
CA GLU A 102 21.88 16.18 7.74
C GLU A 102 21.55 15.17 6.64
N SER A 103 20.86 15.62 5.58
CA SER A 103 20.65 14.82 4.38
C SER A 103 21.78 14.99 3.35
N MET A 104 22.11 13.89 2.68
CA MET A 104 23.04 13.87 1.54
C MET A 104 22.25 14.07 0.24
N ASN A 105 22.40 15.24 -0.39
CA ASN A 105 21.88 15.50 -1.74
C ASN A 105 23.03 15.90 -2.67
N ILE A 106 23.47 14.98 -3.52
CA ILE A 106 24.55 15.19 -4.48
C ILE A 106 24.10 14.73 -5.87
N SER A 107 24.40 15.53 -6.89
CA SER A 107 24.10 15.13 -8.26
C SER A 107 25.02 13.99 -8.72
N PRO A 108 24.54 13.09 -9.60
CA PRO A 108 25.34 11.99 -10.12
C PRO A 108 26.65 12.45 -10.76
N ASP A 109 26.58 13.53 -11.55
CA ASP A 109 27.74 14.12 -12.21
C ASP A 109 28.79 14.62 -11.22
N MET A 110 28.36 15.23 -10.11
CA MET A 110 29.28 15.74 -9.10
C MET A 110 29.92 14.60 -8.30
N LEU A 111 29.15 13.58 -7.93
CA LEU A 111 29.70 12.40 -7.25
C LEU A 111 30.71 11.66 -8.15
N GLY A 112 30.41 11.51 -9.44
CA GLY A 112 31.35 10.95 -10.42
C GLY A 112 32.64 11.77 -10.55
N LYS A 113 32.54 13.11 -10.59
CA LYS A 113 33.73 14.01 -10.59
C LYS A 113 34.57 13.86 -9.33
N LEU A 114 33.94 13.72 -8.16
CA LEU A 114 34.66 13.47 -6.91
C LEU A 114 35.37 12.12 -6.94
N MET A 115 34.73 11.06 -7.44
CA MET A 115 35.37 9.75 -7.58
C MET A 115 36.56 9.78 -8.55
N ASP A 116 36.43 10.44 -9.71
CA ASP A 116 37.56 10.67 -10.63
C ASP A 116 38.70 11.42 -9.91
N PHE A 117 38.39 12.53 -9.24
CA PHE A 117 39.39 13.30 -8.49
C PHE A 117 40.14 12.44 -7.46
N PHE A 118 39.43 11.70 -6.61
CA PHE A 118 40.04 10.83 -5.60
C PHE A 118 40.83 9.68 -6.22
N SER A 119 40.38 9.14 -7.36
CA SER A 119 41.06 8.04 -8.05
C SER A 119 42.49 8.38 -8.52
N ARG A 120 42.82 9.67 -8.64
CA ARG A 120 44.16 10.12 -9.03
C ARG A 120 45.18 10.06 -7.90
N ALA A 121 44.71 10.06 -6.65
CA ALA A 121 45.57 10.06 -5.47
C ALA A 121 45.60 8.71 -4.75
N PHE A 122 44.55 7.90 -4.85
CA PHE A 122 44.44 6.62 -4.15
C PHE A 122 44.47 5.44 -5.12
N LYS A 123 45.21 4.38 -4.77
CA LYS A 123 45.21 3.12 -5.56
C LYS A 123 43.92 2.32 -5.39
N PHE A 124 43.24 2.49 -4.26
CA PHE A 124 41.97 1.86 -3.94
C PHE A 124 41.02 2.89 -3.34
N VAL A 125 39.80 2.91 -3.86
CA VAL A 125 38.68 3.69 -3.32
C VAL A 125 37.57 2.71 -3.00
N VAL A 126 37.29 2.50 -1.71
CA VAL A 126 36.17 1.70 -1.22
C VAL A 126 35.02 2.64 -0.96
N VAL A 127 33.87 2.42 -1.61
CA VAL A 127 32.68 3.24 -1.44
C VAL A 127 31.60 2.41 -0.76
N ASP A 128 31.15 2.85 0.42
CA ASP A 128 29.92 2.33 1.02
C ASP A 128 28.73 2.96 0.30
N VAL A 129 28.10 2.20 -0.58
CA VAL A 129 26.99 2.68 -1.42
C VAL A 129 25.65 2.45 -0.74
N GLY A 130 25.60 1.53 0.22
CA GLY A 130 24.36 1.20 0.91
C GLY A 130 23.48 0.20 0.15
N ASN A 131 22.18 0.31 0.35
CA ASN A 131 21.18 -0.58 -0.25
C ASN A 131 20.10 0.17 -1.04
N ASP A 132 20.27 1.48 -1.23
CA ASP A 132 19.37 2.33 -1.98
C ASP A 132 20.10 2.89 -3.20
N LEU A 133 19.78 2.37 -4.37
CA LEU A 133 20.55 2.60 -5.57
C LEU A 133 20.00 3.78 -6.39
N GLY A 134 20.03 4.97 -5.80
CA GLY A 134 19.65 6.20 -6.48
C GLY A 134 20.59 6.56 -7.65
N PRO A 135 20.26 7.61 -8.44
CA PRO A 135 21.06 8.03 -9.59
C PRO A 135 22.54 8.31 -9.26
N ALA A 136 22.82 8.85 -8.06
CA ALA A 136 24.19 9.12 -7.63
C ALA A 136 24.96 7.83 -7.32
N GLN A 137 24.34 6.90 -6.58
CA GLN A 137 24.89 5.57 -6.30
C GLN A 137 25.13 4.79 -7.60
N MET A 138 24.20 4.87 -8.55
CA MET A 138 24.34 4.27 -9.89
C MET A 138 25.56 4.81 -10.65
N ALA A 139 25.84 6.12 -10.59
CA ALA A 139 27.02 6.70 -11.22
C ALA A 139 28.32 6.16 -10.60
N VAL A 140 28.35 5.93 -9.28
CA VAL A 140 29.51 5.28 -8.62
C VAL A 140 29.66 3.83 -9.09
N LEU A 141 28.55 3.09 -9.17
CA LEU A 141 28.58 1.69 -9.61
C LEU A 141 29.06 1.55 -11.06
N GLN A 142 28.65 2.45 -11.96
CA GLN A 142 29.07 2.46 -13.37
C GLN A 142 30.59 2.60 -13.53
N GLU A 143 31.24 3.31 -12.60
CA GLU A 143 32.68 3.51 -12.59
C GLU A 143 33.45 2.47 -11.75
N ALA A 144 32.74 1.59 -11.03
CA ALA A 144 33.34 0.58 -10.17
C ALA A 144 34.12 -0.47 -10.97
N THR A 145 35.27 -0.89 -10.44
CA THR A 145 35.99 -2.07 -10.91
C THR A 145 35.34 -3.35 -10.40
N ALA A 146 34.84 -3.34 -9.16
CA ALA A 146 34.15 -4.48 -8.55
C ALA A 146 32.98 -4.00 -7.67
N ILE A 147 31.91 -4.79 -7.62
CA ILE A 147 30.74 -4.53 -6.79
C ILE A 147 30.62 -5.68 -5.80
N MET A 148 30.90 -5.38 -4.53
CA MET A 148 30.82 -6.32 -3.42
C MET A 148 29.35 -6.44 -2.97
N ILE A 149 28.76 -7.62 -3.16
CA ILE A 149 27.38 -7.92 -2.75
C ILE A 149 27.42 -8.55 -1.35
N VAL A 150 27.04 -7.79 -0.33
CA VAL A 150 27.03 -8.25 1.06
C VAL A 150 25.63 -8.75 1.43
N THR A 151 25.54 -10.00 1.89
CA THR A 151 24.28 -10.62 2.35
C THR A 151 24.52 -11.44 3.62
N THR A 152 23.47 -11.66 4.41
CA THR A 152 23.49 -12.58 5.57
C THR A 152 22.74 -13.88 5.22
N PRO A 153 22.96 -15.00 5.96
CA PRO A 153 22.49 -16.32 5.56
C PRO A 153 21.01 -16.60 5.91
N GLU A 154 20.14 -15.59 5.99
CA GLU A 154 18.70 -15.76 6.18
C GLU A 154 17.95 -15.75 4.83
N VAL A 155 16.98 -16.65 4.68
CA VAL A 155 16.20 -16.86 3.43
C VAL A 155 15.61 -15.55 2.87
N LEU A 156 15.01 -14.72 3.73
CA LEU A 156 14.38 -13.46 3.31
C LEU A 156 15.42 -12.43 2.87
N VAL A 157 16.58 -12.37 3.53
CA VAL A 157 17.66 -11.44 3.15
C VAL A 157 18.27 -11.86 1.82
N VAL A 158 18.53 -13.15 1.61
CA VAL A 158 19.03 -13.68 0.33
C VAL A 158 18.04 -13.40 -0.81
N THR A 159 16.73 -13.51 -0.55
CA THR A 159 15.69 -13.16 -1.53
C THR A 159 15.69 -11.67 -1.88
N GLN A 160 15.97 -10.79 -0.92
CA GLN A 160 16.11 -9.36 -1.19
C GLN A 160 17.41 -9.05 -1.93
N THR A 161 18.51 -9.72 -1.59
CA THR A 161 19.78 -9.66 -2.32
C THR A 161 19.61 -10.10 -3.77
N GLN A 162 18.78 -11.12 -4.05
CA GLN A 162 18.46 -11.52 -5.42
C GLN A 162 17.81 -10.37 -6.23
N ARG A 163 16.92 -9.59 -5.60
CA ARG A 163 16.27 -8.45 -6.27
C ARG A 163 17.28 -7.38 -6.64
N LEU A 164 18.18 -7.04 -5.72
CA LEU A 164 19.30 -6.14 -5.97
C LEU A 164 20.18 -6.63 -7.13
N VAL A 165 20.54 -7.91 -7.14
CA VAL A 165 21.33 -8.49 -8.24
C VAL A 165 20.58 -8.39 -9.58
N ASN A 166 19.27 -8.67 -9.59
CA ASN A 166 18.46 -8.55 -10.81
C ASN A 166 18.33 -7.11 -11.29
N GLU A 167 18.23 -6.14 -10.38
CA GLU A 167 18.22 -4.71 -10.68
C GLU A 167 19.54 -4.29 -11.36
N LEU A 168 20.68 -4.69 -10.79
CA LEU A 168 22.00 -4.43 -11.38
C LEU A 168 22.16 -5.11 -12.75
N LEU A 169 21.73 -6.36 -12.90
CA LEU A 169 21.74 -7.03 -14.21
C LEU A 169 20.85 -6.30 -15.23
N SER A 170 19.68 -5.81 -14.81
CA SER A 170 18.74 -5.06 -15.66
C SER A 170 19.31 -3.71 -16.07
N ALA A 171 20.11 -3.09 -15.20
CA ALA A 171 20.91 -1.90 -15.49
C ALA A 171 22.17 -2.20 -16.31
N THR A 172 22.27 -3.39 -16.92
CA THR A 172 23.32 -3.84 -17.84
C THR A 172 24.72 -4.01 -17.23
N PHE A 173 24.81 -4.11 -15.90
CA PHE A 173 26.09 -4.41 -15.25
C PHE A 173 26.53 -5.85 -15.55
N PRO A 174 27.78 -6.07 -15.99
CA PRO A 174 28.33 -7.41 -16.18
C PRO A 174 28.29 -8.21 -14.88
N LYS A 175 27.74 -9.42 -14.94
CA LYS A 175 27.60 -10.32 -13.80
C LYS A 175 28.93 -10.63 -13.10
N ASP A 176 30.02 -10.69 -13.86
CA ASP A 176 31.37 -10.94 -13.34
C ASP A 176 31.85 -9.86 -12.37
N MET A 177 31.31 -8.63 -12.44
CA MET A 177 31.66 -7.56 -11.50
C MET A 177 31.14 -7.82 -10.09
N PHE A 178 30.13 -8.68 -9.94
CA PHE A 178 29.49 -8.94 -8.65
C PHE A 178 30.28 -9.98 -7.85
N GLN A 179 30.76 -9.57 -6.67
CA GLN A 179 31.55 -10.40 -5.78
C GLN A 179 30.76 -10.66 -4.50
N LEU A 180 30.28 -11.89 -4.30
CA LEU A 180 29.39 -12.23 -3.19
C LEU A 180 30.18 -12.44 -1.89
N VAL A 181 29.79 -11.70 -0.84
CA VAL A 181 30.26 -11.90 0.54
C VAL A 181 29.10 -12.28 1.43
N ILE A 182 29.25 -13.41 2.12
CA ILE A 182 28.25 -13.91 3.07
C ILE A 182 28.70 -13.47 4.47
N ASN A 183 28.05 -12.45 4.99
CA ASN A 183 28.34 -11.84 6.27
C ASN A 183 27.54 -12.50 7.41
N LYS A 184 28.05 -12.37 8.65
CA LYS A 184 27.43 -12.93 9.85
C LYS A 184 27.06 -14.42 9.71
N ALA A 185 27.93 -15.20 9.07
CA ALA A 185 27.67 -16.62 8.87
C ALA A 185 27.62 -17.36 10.21
N SER A 186 26.58 -18.15 10.40
CA SER A 186 26.37 -19.02 11.55
C SER A 186 25.97 -20.43 11.08
N PRO A 187 26.09 -21.46 11.94
CA PRO A 187 25.66 -22.83 11.59
C PRO A 187 24.15 -22.98 11.34
N THR A 188 23.34 -22.01 11.77
CA THR A 188 21.87 -22.08 11.73
C THR A 188 21.26 -21.45 10.46
N GLY A 189 22.07 -20.82 9.62
CA GLY A 189 21.62 -20.17 8.38
C GLY A 189 21.70 -21.07 7.14
N LEU A 190 21.31 -20.50 6.00
CA LEU A 190 21.52 -21.12 4.69
C LEU A 190 23.01 -21.39 4.44
N SER A 191 23.29 -22.53 3.80
CA SER A 191 24.67 -22.87 3.45
C SER A 191 25.21 -21.89 2.38
N PRO A 192 26.52 -21.58 2.40
CA PRO A 192 27.15 -20.74 1.39
C PRO A 192 26.89 -21.20 -0.05
N GLN A 193 26.89 -22.52 -0.28
CA GLN A 193 26.59 -23.12 -1.57
C GLN A 193 25.14 -22.87 -2.00
N ALA A 194 24.17 -22.98 -1.08
CA ALA A 194 22.77 -22.70 -1.39
C ALA A 194 22.57 -21.23 -1.79
N ILE A 195 23.20 -20.29 -1.07
CA ILE A 195 23.13 -18.85 -1.36
C ILE A 195 23.78 -18.54 -2.71
N SER A 196 24.98 -19.09 -2.95
CA SER A 196 25.69 -18.94 -4.23
C SER A 196 24.88 -19.48 -5.40
N ASN A 197 24.22 -20.63 -5.24
CA ASN A 197 23.38 -21.24 -6.28
C ASN A 197 22.12 -20.41 -6.54
N GLN A 198 21.48 -19.90 -5.48
CA GLN A 198 20.29 -19.06 -5.61
C GLN A 198 20.62 -17.75 -6.34
N LEU A 199 21.64 -17.03 -5.88
CA LEU A 199 22.07 -15.75 -6.47
C LEU A 199 22.76 -15.93 -7.83
N GLN A 200 23.19 -17.16 -8.14
CA GLN A 200 24.03 -17.51 -9.28
C GLN A 200 25.31 -16.66 -9.37
N LEU A 201 25.84 -16.17 -8.26
CA LEU A 201 27.04 -15.33 -8.22
C LEU A 201 28.27 -16.12 -7.76
N PRO A 202 29.47 -15.76 -8.24
CA PRO A 202 30.70 -16.30 -7.70
C PRO A 202 30.87 -15.86 -6.25
N PHE A 203 31.08 -16.84 -5.38
CA PHE A 203 31.31 -16.63 -3.97
C PHE A 203 32.76 -16.19 -3.69
N LEU A 204 32.94 -15.02 -3.07
CA LEU A 204 34.25 -14.45 -2.74
C LEU A 204 34.72 -14.83 -1.32
N GLY A 205 33.85 -14.75 -0.31
CA GLY A 205 34.23 -15.08 1.06
C GLY A 205 33.09 -15.07 2.08
N ILE A 206 33.33 -15.76 3.22
CA ILE A 206 32.42 -15.87 4.36
C ILE A 206 33.04 -15.09 5.51
N VAL A 207 32.25 -14.24 6.14
CA VAL A 207 32.60 -13.57 7.39
C VAL A 207 31.76 -14.20 8.52
N PRO A 208 32.39 -14.80 9.54
CA PRO A 208 31.66 -15.44 10.64
C PRO A 208 30.90 -14.41 11.49
N ALA A 209 29.80 -14.84 12.10
CA ALA A 209 29.09 -14.04 13.10
C ALA A 209 29.97 -13.89 14.36
N ASP A 210 30.32 -12.65 14.70
CA ASP A 210 31.04 -12.29 15.92
C ASP A 210 30.53 -10.94 16.43
N GLU A 211 29.38 -10.99 17.12
CA GLU A 211 28.72 -9.81 17.66
C GLU A 211 29.53 -9.16 18.78
N ALA A 212 30.24 -9.96 19.58
CA ALA A 212 31.06 -9.48 20.68
C ALA A 212 32.20 -8.57 20.18
N THR A 213 32.99 -9.05 19.21
CA THR A 213 34.07 -8.26 18.62
C THR A 213 33.53 -7.02 17.91
N SER A 214 32.41 -7.16 17.19
CA SER A 214 31.78 -6.05 16.46
C SER A 214 31.27 -4.94 17.41
N MET A 215 30.61 -5.31 18.51
CA MET A 215 30.11 -4.37 19.52
C MET A 215 31.25 -3.68 20.27
N MET A 216 32.29 -4.43 20.67
CA MET A 216 33.47 -3.86 21.32
C MET A 216 34.18 -2.83 20.43
N ALA A 217 34.25 -3.09 19.13
CA ALA A 217 34.85 -2.19 18.16
C ALA A 217 34.04 -0.89 17.97
N LEU A 218 32.71 -1.00 17.88
CA LEU A 218 31.81 0.17 17.83
C LEU A 218 31.90 1.04 19.09
N GLN A 219 31.99 0.43 20.29
CA GLN A 219 32.17 1.17 21.55
C GLN A 219 33.51 1.92 21.60
N LYS A 220 34.55 1.38 20.94
CA LYS A 220 35.85 2.03 20.78
C LYS A 220 35.88 3.01 19.61
N TYR A 221 34.79 3.15 18.86
CA TYR A 221 34.70 3.93 17.63
C TYR A 221 35.85 3.63 16.67
N GLN A 222 36.18 2.35 16.49
CA GLN A 222 37.31 1.94 15.64
C GLN A 222 37.05 0.59 14.97
N PRO A 223 37.39 0.40 13.68
CA PRO A 223 37.24 -0.88 13.00
C PRO A 223 37.94 -2.04 13.74
N PHE A 224 37.28 -3.20 13.86
CA PHE A 224 37.83 -4.37 14.55
C PHE A 224 39.06 -4.97 13.85
N VAL A 225 39.26 -4.74 12.56
CA VAL A 225 40.50 -5.13 11.88
C VAL A 225 41.72 -4.47 12.54
N LEU A 226 41.54 -3.27 13.11
CA LEU A 226 42.57 -2.55 13.84
C LEU A 226 42.54 -2.85 15.35
N SER A 227 41.36 -2.86 15.96
CA SER A 227 41.22 -3.00 17.42
C SER A 227 41.26 -4.45 17.93
N ALA A 228 41.01 -5.42 17.07
CA ALA A 228 41.03 -6.86 17.34
C ALA A 228 41.69 -7.66 16.18
N PRO A 229 42.99 -7.43 15.89
CA PRO A 229 43.66 -7.97 14.69
C PRO A 229 43.78 -9.50 14.67
N LYS A 230 43.65 -10.16 15.82
CA LYS A 230 43.75 -11.63 15.97
C LYS A 230 42.40 -12.35 15.97
N ALA A 231 41.28 -11.61 15.90
CA ALA A 231 39.96 -12.23 15.94
C ALA A 231 39.69 -13.06 14.67
N PRO A 232 38.94 -14.19 14.77
CA PRO A 232 38.57 -14.98 13.60
C PRO A 232 37.81 -14.18 12.53
N VAL A 233 36.95 -13.26 12.97
CA VAL A 233 36.24 -12.34 12.07
C VAL A 233 37.21 -11.46 11.29
N THR A 234 38.27 -10.94 11.92
CA THR A 234 39.30 -10.14 11.27
C THR A 234 40.07 -10.93 10.20
N ALA A 235 40.43 -12.18 10.49
CA ALA A 235 41.10 -13.06 9.52
C ALA A 235 40.26 -13.27 8.25
N ALA A 236 38.92 -13.31 8.36
CA ALA A 236 38.03 -13.41 7.21
C ALA A 236 38.09 -12.18 6.30
N TYR A 237 38.23 -10.96 6.84
CA TYR A 237 38.39 -9.76 6.02
C TYR A 237 39.72 -9.74 5.23
N PHE A 238 40.81 -10.20 5.85
CA PHE A 238 42.09 -10.38 5.16
C PHE A 238 42.02 -11.45 4.07
N ASP A 239 41.27 -12.54 4.27
CA ASP A 239 41.03 -13.56 3.24
C ASP A 239 40.24 -12.98 2.05
N VAL A 240 39.16 -12.23 2.31
CA VAL A 240 38.39 -11.55 1.26
C VAL A 240 39.27 -10.55 0.48
N ALA A 241 40.11 -9.77 1.16
CA ALA A 241 41.03 -8.82 0.54
C ALA A 241 42.06 -9.50 -0.37
N ARG A 242 42.69 -10.60 0.09
CA ARG A 242 43.63 -11.41 -0.70
C ARG A 242 42.96 -12.04 -1.91
N LYS A 243 41.76 -12.61 -1.77
CA LYS A 243 41.04 -13.22 -2.90
C LYS A 243 40.64 -12.20 -3.96
N LEU A 244 40.17 -11.03 -3.55
CA LEU A 244 39.81 -9.97 -4.49
C LEU A 244 41.05 -9.44 -5.24
N THR A 245 42.18 -9.32 -4.54
CA THR A 245 43.41 -8.74 -5.11
C THR A 245 44.29 -9.76 -5.84
N GLY A 246 44.10 -11.07 -5.59
CA GLY A 246 44.83 -12.19 -6.20
C GLY A 246 44.49 -12.51 -7.66
N GLY A 247 44.20 -11.49 -8.47
CA GLY A 247 43.93 -11.62 -9.91
C GLY A 247 42.49 -11.30 -10.33
N VAL A 248 41.52 -11.33 -9.40
CA VAL A 248 40.12 -10.98 -9.71
C VAL A 248 40.03 -9.53 -10.21
N LEU A 249 40.60 -8.56 -9.48
CA LEU A 249 40.56 -7.15 -9.92
C LEU A 249 41.26 -6.90 -11.26
N GLN A 250 42.36 -7.58 -11.56
CA GLN A 250 43.03 -7.45 -12.86
C GLN A 250 42.14 -7.95 -14.00
N ARG A 251 41.45 -9.08 -13.80
CA ARG A 251 40.45 -9.60 -14.74
C ARG A 251 39.25 -8.67 -14.88
N LEU A 252 38.78 -8.07 -13.79
CA LEU A 252 37.63 -7.16 -13.83
C LEU A 252 37.95 -5.83 -14.53
N LYS A 253 39.21 -5.36 -14.47
CA LYS A 253 39.63 -4.15 -15.20
C LYS A 253 39.58 -4.30 -16.72
N THR A 254 39.67 -5.52 -17.26
CA THR A 254 39.60 -5.78 -18.70
C THR A 254 38.17 -5.95 -19.22
N LEU A 255 37.17 -6.02 -18.33
CA LEU A 255 35.76 -6.08 -18.71
C LEU A 255 35.27 -4.71 -19.21
N ALA A 256 34.44 -4.75 -20.25
CA ALA A 256 33.75 -3.55 -20.73
C ALA A 256 32.77 -3.05 -19.67
N ARG A 257 32.99 -1.82 -19.17
CA ARG A 257 32.07 -1.14 -18.27
C ARG A 257 30.78 -0.74 -19.02
N PRO A 258 29.62 -0.70 -18.35
CA PRO A 258 28.37 -0.25 -18.98
C PRO A 258 28.54 1.18 -19.52
N LYS A 259 28.15 1.42 -20.78
CA LYS A 259 28.17 2.77 -21.37
C LYS A 259 27.06 3.62 -20.74
N PRO A 260 27.32 4.86 -20.32
CA PRO A 260 26.26 5.74 -19.85
C PRO A 260 25.26 5.96 -20.98
N VAL A 261 23.97 5.71 -20.69
CA VAL A 261 22.88 6.05 -21.60
C VAL A 261 22.80 7.58 -21.63
N ALA A 262 23.32 8.20 -22.68
CA ALA A 262 23.16 9.63 -22.88
C ALA A 262 21.67 9.96 -23.06
N PRO A 263 21.17 11.09 -22.53
CA PRO A 263 19.86 11.60 -22.94
C PRO A 263 19.97 11.95 -24.42
N ALA A 264 19.11 11.34 -25.24
CA ALA A 264 19.14 11.50 -26.70
C ALA A 264 19.01 12.99 -27.07
N ALA A 265 20.12 13.56 -27.54
CA ALA A 265 20.11 14.81 -28.29
C ALA A 265 19.41 14.55 -29.62
N THR A 266 18.44 15.40 -29.93
CA THR A 266 17.75 15.45 -31.21
C THR A 266 18.64 16.15 -32.22
N GLU A 267 19.32 15.40 -33.08
CA GLU A 267 19.80 15.90 -34.38
C GLU A 267 19.09 15.12 -35.48
N GLY A 268 18.50 15.87 -36.41
CA GLY A 268 17.63 15.36 -37.47
C GLY A 268 18.39 14.86 -38.70
N GLY A 269 17.67 14.07 -39.50
CA GLY A 269 18.05 13.73 -40.87
C GLY A 269 17.67 12.31 -41.28
N GLY A 270 16.52 12.15 -41.95
CA GLY A 270 16.01 11.06 -42.83
C GLY A 270 16.46 9.59 -42.64
N ASN A 271 15.61 8.58 -42.72
CA ASN A 271 14.51 8.39 -43.67
C ASN A 271 13.56 7.27 -43.16
N ALA A 272 12.35 7.26 -43.70
CA ALA A 272 11.15 6.53 -43.26
C ALA A 272 11.29 5.01 -43.01
N ALA A 273 10.70 4.54 -41.90
CA ALA A 273 9.82 3.36 -41.87
C ALA A 273 8.88 3.43 -40.66
N VAL A 274 7.58 3.37 -40.95
CA VAL A 274 6.45 3.58 -40.05
C VAL A 274 6.23 2.38 -39.14
N VAL A 275 6.22 2.58 -37.82
CA VAL A 275 5.36 1.82 -36.89
C VAL A 275 4.81 2.80 -35.85
N SER A 276 3.51 3.07 -35.96
CA SER A 276 2.74 4.01 -35.13
C SER A 276 2.21 3.36 -33.85
N GLY A 277 2.28 4.08 -32.71
CA GLY A 277 1.49 3.78 -31.50
C GLY A 277 1.90 4.44 -30.17
N SER A 278 1.79 5.79 -30.07
CA SER A 278 1.56 6.66 -28.88
C SER A 278 2.32 6.40 -27.55
N SER A 279 3.10 7.35 -27.01
CA SER A 279 2.55 8.55 -26.33
C SER A 279 3.35 9.84 -26.58
N GLY A 280 2.81 10.75 -27.38
CA GLY A 280 3.17 12.17 -27.35
C GLY A 280 2.29 12.88 -26.34
N MET A 281 2.88 13.62 -25.39
CA MET A 281 2.08 14.51 -24.53
C MET A 281 1.59 15.70 -25.35
N ASP A 282 0.34 16.09 -25.13
CA ASP A 282 -0.29 17.28 -25.72
C ASP A 282 0.53 18.55 -25.38
N PRO A 283 0.80 19.46 -26.34
CA PRO A 283 1.44 20.76 -26.11
C PRO A 283 0.87 21.55 -24.93
N ARG A 284 -0.42 21.41 -24.66
CA ARG A 284 -1.07 22.01 -23.50
C ARG A 284 -0.58 21.40 -22.18
N THR A 285 -0.42 20.08 -22.11
CA THR A 285 0.14 19.37 -20.95
C THR A 285 1.58 19.79 -20.69
N LEU A 286 2.40 19.95 -21.73
CA LEU A 286 3.76 20.44 -21.60
C LEU A 286 3.82 21.88 -21.05
N THR A 287 2.92 22.73 -21.53
CA THR A 287 2.80 24.12 -21.05
C THR A 287 2.37 24.17 -19.58
N LYS A 288 1.40 23.33 -19.20
CA LYS A 288 0.95 23.20 -17.81
C LYS A 288 2.07 22.73 -16.88
N ILE A 289 2.88 21.75 -17.30
CA ILE A 289 4.04 21.27 -16.54
C ILE A 289 5.06 22.40 -16.33
N ARG A 290 5.36 23.21 -17.35
CA ARG A 290 6.27 24.36 -17.22
C ARG A 290 5.77 25.39 -16.20
N VAL A 291 4.52 25.81 -16.32
CA VAL A 291 3.90 26.79 -15.41
C VAL A 291 3.89 26.25 -13.97
N HIS A 292 3.57 24.96 -13.77
CA HIS A 292 3.56 24.33 -12.46
C HIS A 292 4.96 24.27 -11.84
N ASN A 293 6.00 23.91 -12.62
CA ASN A 293 7.37 23.84 -12.14
C ASN A 293 7.91 25.21 -11.73
N GLU A 294 7.58 26.26 -12.48
CA GLU A 294 8.01 27.62 -12.13
C GLU A 294 7.27 28.11 -10.87
N LEU A 295 5.97 27.82 -10.73
CA LEU A 295 5.21 28.16 -9.52
C LEU A 295 5.86 27.60 -8.24
N ILE A 296 6.33 26.35 -8.29
CA ILE A 296 7.03 25.69 -7.17
C ILE A 296 8.34 26.40 -6.80
N ARG A 297 9.06 26.96 -7.78
CA ARG A 297 10.32 27.67 -7.55
C ARG A 297 10.10 29.05 -6.94
N THR A 298 9.05 29.74 -7.38
CA THR A 298 8.71 31.10 -6.90
C THR A 298 7.93 31.13 -5.59
N VAL A 299 7.16 30.08 -5.27
CA VAL A 299 6.25 30.09 -4.12
C VAL A 299 6.60 28.96 -3.15
N ASP A 300 7.05 29.32 -1.95
CA ASP A 300 7.23 28.37 -0.85
C ASP A 300 5.87 27.99 -0.23
N LEU A 301 5.16 27.12 -0.94
CA LEU A 301 3.80 26.64 -0.60
C LEU A 301 3.71 26.05 0.81
N LYS A 302 4.81 25.51 1.37
CA LYS A 302 4.86 24.98 2.73
C LYS A 302 4.56 26.07 3.77
N LYS A 303 5.07 27.28 3.56
CA LYS A 303 4.87 28.42 4.47
C LYS A 303 3.44 28.97 4.42
N LEU A 304 2.81 28.94 3.25
CA LEU A 304 1.42 29.38 3.05
C LEU A 304 0.39 28.41 3.64
N LEU A 305 0.68 27.10 3.64
CA LEU A 305 -0.25 26.07 4.13
C LEU A 305 -0.24 25.91 5.65
N MET A 306 0.87 26.26 6.33
CA MET A 306 1.01 26.16 7.79
C MET A 306 0.23 27.24 8.57
N ASP A 307 -0.13 28.35 7.93
CA ASP A 307 -0.83 29.49 8.58
C ASP A 307 -2.37 29.43 8.45
N THR A 308 -2.90 28.44 7.75
CA THR A 308 -4.35 28.24 7.56
C THR A 308 -4.99 27.48 8.72
N LYS A 309 -5.02 28.12 9.90
CA LYS A 309 -5.98 27.76 10.96
C LYS A 309 -7.30 28.48 10.68
N GLN A 310 -8.29 27.74 10.15
CA GLN A 310 -9.75 28.01 10.22
C GLN A 310 -10.23 29.44 9.95
N ASP A 311 -9.79 30.09 8.88
CA ASP A 311 -10.27 31.43 8.51
C ASP A 311 -10.60 31.48 7.00
N GLU A 312 -11.89 31.45 6.65
CA GLU A 312 -12.36 31.43 5.24
C GLU A 312 -11.85 32.65 4.43
N ASN A 313 -11.59 33.76 5.11
CA ASN A 313 -11.06 34.97 4.50
C ASN A 313 -9.57 34.81 4.10
N LYS A 314 -8.77 34.09 4.89
CA LYS A 314 -7.35 33.83 4.56
C LYS A 314 -7.20 32.83 3.42
N GLU A 315 -8.09 31.85 3.33
CA GLU A 315 -8.09 30.89 2.21
C GLU A 315 -8.41 31.60 0.88
N LYS A 316 -9.38 32.54 0.89
CA LYS A 316 -9.66 33.41 -0.27
C LYS A 316 -8.47 34.28 -0.63
N GLU A 317 -7.80 34.87 0.36
CA GLU A 317 -6.62 35.72 0.14
C GLU A 317 -5.43 34.95 -0.46
N ILE A 318 -5.15 33.74 0.07
CA ILE A 318 -4.12 32.85 -0.47
C ILE A 318 -4.45 32.41 -1.90
N ARG A 319 -5.72 32.10 -2.16
CA ARG A 319 -6.18 31.70 -3.50
C ARG A 319 -6.03 32.84 -4.50
N GLU A 320 -6.40 34.06 -4.15
CA GLU A 320 -6.21 35.24 -5.01
C GLU A 320 -4.74 35.58 -5.22
N LYS A 321 -3.91 35.50 -4.19
CA LYS A 321 -2.45 35.73 -4.31
C LYS A 321 -1.80 34.69 -5.22
N THR A 322 -2.12 33.41 -5.03
CA THR A 322 -1.60 32.31 -5.86
C THR A 322 -2.07 32.44 -7.31
N LYS A 323 -3.33 32.83 -7.53
CA LYS A 323 -3.87 33.08 -8.87
C LYS A 323 -3.15 34.21 -9.59
N ARG A 324 -2.80 35.29 -8.89
CA ARG A 324 -2.00 36.40 -9.45
C ARG A 324 -0.61 35.92 -9.89
N GLU A 325 0.07 35.16 -9.05
CA GLU A 325 1.39 34.59 -9.38
C GLU A 325 1.33 33.64 -10.58
N ILE A 326 0.34 32.73 -10.62
CA ILE A 326 0.15 31.84 -11.78
C ILE A 326 -0.11 32.65 -13.05
N THR A 327 -0.87 33.74 -12.97
CA THR A 327 -1.14 34.61 -14.13
C THR A 327 0.16 35.21 -14.66
N LEU A 328 1.02 35.75 -13.78
CA LEU A 328 2.34 36.30 -14.15
C LEU A 328 3.25 35.23 -14.80
N ILE A 329 3.23 34.00 -14.29
CA ILE A 329 4.02 32.89 -14.85
C ILE A 329 3.49 32.49 -16.22
N VAL A 330 2.17 32.38 -16.39
CA VAL A 330 1.54 32.06 -17.68
C VAL A 330 1.84 33.15 -18.72
N ASP A 331 1.81 34.42 -18.32
CA ASP A 331 2.16 35.55 -19.20
C ASP A 331 3.59 35.47 -19.72
N LYS A 332 4.52 34.96 -18.91
CA LYS A 332 5.94 34.81 -19.24
C LYS A 332 6.24 33.53 -20.05
N GLU A 333 5.68 32.39 -19.65
CA GLU A 333 6.02 31.07 -20.18
C GLU A 333 5.17 30.64 -21.38
N ALA A 334 4.02 31.30 -21.60
CA ALA A 334 3.10 30.94 -22.67
C ALA A 334 2.38 32.18 -23.25
N PRO A 335 3.13 33.15 -23.82
CA PRO A 335 2.58 34.41 -24.33
C PRO A 335 1.56 34.21 -25.46
N ASP A 336 1.70 33.14 -26.24
CA ASP A 336 0.91 32.91 -27.47
C ASP A 336 -0.45 32.22 -27.25
N LEU A 337 -0.81 31.89 -26.00
CA LEU A 337 -2.09 31.23 -25.69
C LEU A 337 -3.29 32.17 -25.82
N SER A 338 -4.43 31.64 -26.30
CA SER A 338 -5.69 32.38 -26.33
C SER A 338 -6.21 32.69 -24.92
N ARG A 339 -7.09 33.69 -24.80
CA ARG A 339 -7.67 34.11 -23.52
C ARG A 339 -8.44 32.98 -22.82
N GLU A 340 -9.14 32.14 -23.58
CA GLU A 340 -9.86 30.98 -23.05
C GLU A 340 -8.92 29.88 -22.55
N GLU A 341 -7.85 29.57 -23.29
CA GLU A 341 -6.85 28.57 -22.90
C GLU A 341 -6.06 29.02 -21.68
N ARG A 342 -5.70 30.30 -21.60
CA ARG A 342 -5.08 30.91 -20.41
C ARG A 342 -5.96 30.74 -19.19
N SER A 343 -7.24 31.09 -19.29
CA SER A 343 -8.17 30.94 -18.16
C SER A 343 -8.32 29.49 -17.71
N LYS A 344 -8.29 28.53 -18.65
CA LYS A 344 -8.33 27.09 -18.33
C LYS A 344 -7.05 26.63 -17.63
N ILE A 345 -5.87 26.99 -18.14
CA ILE A 345 -4.58 26.61 -17.53
C ILE A 345 -4.43 27.24 -16.15
N ILE A 346 -4.79 28.53 -15.98
CA ILE A 346 -4.74 29.20 -14.67
C ILE A 346 -5.64 28.48 -13.67
N LYS A 347 -6.87 28.13 -14.07
CA LYS A 347 -7.80 27.39 -13.20
C LYS A 347 -7.22 26.03 -12.81
N GLU A 348 -6.75 25.25 -13.78
CA GLU A 348 -6.20 23.91 -13.55
C GLU A 348 -4.93 23.92 -12.70
N VAL A 349 -4.01 24.86 -12.93
CA VAL A 349 -2.78 24.99 -12.13
C VAL A 349 -3.10 25.48 -10.72
N LEU A 350 -4.09 26.37 -10.56
CA LEU A 350 -4.54 26.84 -9.24
C LEU A 350 -5.18 25.71 -8.44
N GLU A 351 -6.01 24.88 -9.08
CA GLU A 351 -6.62 23.68 -8.48
C GLU A 351 -5.55 22.61 -8.17
N GLU A 352 -4.51 22.44 -8.97
CA GLU A 352 -3.38 21.57 -8.62
C GLU A 352 -2.53 22.14 -7.46
N ALA A 353 -2.31 23.45 -7.44
CA ALA A 353 -1.51 24.11 -6.42
C ALA A 353 -2.20 24.07 -5.05
N LEU A 354 -3.53 24.24 -5.00
CA LEU A 354 -4.29 24.43 -3.76
C LEU A 354 -5.31 23.32 -3.44
N GLY A 355 -5.73 22.51 -4.42
CA GLY A 355 -6.77 21.47 -4.30
C GLY A 355 -6.22 20.03 -4.21
N LEU A 356 -7.03 19.02 -4.53
CA LEU A 356 -6.62 17.60 -4.57
C LEU A 356 -6.15 17.12 -5.96
N GLY A 357 -6.00 18.06 -6.91
CA GLY A 357 -5.60 17.77 -8.28
C GLY A 357 -6.61 16.83 -8.98
N PRO A 358 -6.14 15.83 -9.75
CA PRO A 358 -7.01 14.89 -10.48
C PRO A 358 -8.01 14.11 -9.62
N LEU A 359 -7.84 14.07 -8.29
CA LEU A 359 -8.74 13.34 -7.40
C LEU A 359 -10.08 14.06 -7.18
N GLU A 360 -10.15 15.38 -7.36
CA GLU A 360 -11.38 16.14 -7.08
C GLU A 360 -12.55 15.65 -7.93
N ASP A 361 -12.34 15.53 -9.25
CA ASP A 361 -13.35 15.03 -10.18
C ASP A 361 -13.76 13.58 -9.88
N LEU A 362 -12.80 12.73 -9.51
CA LEU A 362 -13.05 11.32 -9.18
C LEU A 362 -13.81 11.17 -7.85
N LEU A 363 -13.53 12.03 -6.88
CA LEU A 363 -14.23 12.09 -5.60
C LEU A 363 -15.66 12.63 -5.78
N ALA A 364 -15.87 13.59 -6.68
CA ALA A 364 -17.19 14.12 -7.01
C ALA A 364 -18.09 13.13 -7.78
N ASP A 365 -17.51 12.23 -8.58
CA ASP A 365 -18.27 11.26 -9.39
C ASP A 365 -18.97 10.19 -8.53
N ALA A 366 -20.30 10.26 -8.43
CA ALA A 366 -21.12 9.32 -7.67
C ALA A 366 -21.07 7.87 -8.17
N ALA A 367 -20.65 7.63 -9.43
CA ALA A 367 -20.50 6.29 -9.98
C ALA A 367 -19.21 5.60 -9.50
N VAL A 368 -18.22 6.36 -9.02
CA VAL A 368 -16.94 5.84 -8.48
C VAL A 368 -17.13 5.37 -7.04
N SER A 369 -16.84 4.10 -6.76
CA SER A 369 -16.81 3.53 -5.41
C SER A 369 -15.42 3.54 -4.78
N GLU A 370 -14.37 3.40 -5.59
CA GLU A 370 -12.99 3.28 -5.13
C GLU A 370 -12.03 3.91 -6.14
N ILE A 371 -10.97 4.55 -5.64
CA ILE A 371 -9.91 5.18 -6.43
C ILE A 371 -8.59 4.54 -5.99
N MET A 372 -7.81 4.02 -6.94
CA MET A 372 -6.51 3.39 -6.69
C MET A 372 -5.46 4.06 -7.57
N VAL A 373 -4.52 4.76 -6.96
CA VAL A 373 -3.42 5.44 -7.63
C VAL A 373 -2.16 4.60 -7.43
N ASN A 374 -1.58 4.13 -8.54
CA ASN A 374 -0.36 3.33 -8.57
C ASN A 374 0.75 4.17 -9.22
N GLY A 375 1.25 5.15 -8.49
CA GLY A 375 2.12 6.20 -9.02
C GLY A 375 1.39 7.22 -9.89
N PHE A 376 2.09 8.28 -10.28
CA PHE A 376 1.48 9.45 -10.92
C PHE A 376 0.78 9.17 -12.27
N LYS A 377 1.19 8.11 -12.99
CA LYS A 377 0.71 7.76 -14.34
C LYS A 377 -0.42 6.72 -14.39
N LYS A 378 -0.78 6.06 -13.28
CA LYS A 378 -1.76 4.98 -13.33
C LYS A 378 -2.80 5.16 -12.24
N ILE A 379 -3.97 5.67 -12.63
CA ILE A 379 -5.12 5.80 -11.74
C ILE A 379 -6.20 4.83 -12.20
N PHE A 380 -6.64 3.94 -11.32
CA PHE A 380 -7.75 3.05 -11.52
C PHE A 380 -8.95 3.51 -10.71
N VAL A 381 -10.14 3.30 -11.24
CA VAL A 381 -11.40 3.56 -10.52
C VAL A 381 -12.29 2.34 -10.59
N GLU A 382 -12.98 2.05 -9.50
CA GLU A 382 -14.07 1.07 -9.52
C GLU A 382 -15.39 1.78 -9.82
N LYS A 383 -16.09 1.30 -10.86
CA LYS A 383 -17.48 1.69 -11.15
C LYS A 383 -18.33 0.43 -11.26
N SER A 384 -19.42 0.38 -10.50
CA SER A 384 -20.34 -0.77 -10.48
C SER A 384 -19.65 -2.13 -10.26
N GLY A 385 -18.62 -2.19 -9.40
CA GLY A 385 -17.90 -3.43 -9.07
C GLY A 385 -16.89 -3.89 -10.13
N LYS A 386 -16.61 -3.07 -11.15
CA LYS A 386 -15.57 -3.30 -12.17
C LYS A 386 -14.47 -2.25 -12.06
N VAL A 387 -13.22 -2.69 -12.00
CA VAL A 387 -12.05 -1.82 -12.01
C VAL A 387 -11.70 -1.45 -13.45
N GLN A 388 -11.47 -0.17 -13.70
CA GLN A 388 -11.09 0.36 -15.01
C GLN A 388 -10.00 1.43 -14.88
N LEU A 389 -9.14 1.55 -15.89
CA LEU A 389 -8.12 2.60 -15.96
C LEU A 389 -8.79 3.96 -16.24
N SER A 390 -8.44 4.97 -15.45
CA SER A 390 -8.90 6.35 -15.61
C SER A 390 -8.05 7.10 -16.65
N PRO A 391 -8.63 8.03 -17.44
CA PRO A 391 -7.85 8.83 -18.40
C PRO A 391 -7.06 9.98 -17.73
N VAL A 392 -7.34 10.29 -16.47
CA VAL A 392 -6.65 11.36 -15.74
C VAL A 392 -5.40 10.84 -15.03
N HIS A 393 -4.41 11.72 -14.89
CA HIS A 393 -3.09 11.41 -14.32
C HIS A 393 -2.58 12.59 -13.49
N PHE A 394 -1.72 12.32 -12.52
CA PHE A 394 -0.95 13.37 -11.85
C PHE A 394 0.22 13.82 -12.74
N THR A 395 0.78 15.00 -12.44
CA THR A 395 1.90 15.56 -13.21
C THR A 395 3.25 14.90 -12.86
N SER A 396 3.46 14.52 -11.60
CA SER A 396 4.67 13.83 -11.12
C SER A 396 4.42 13.08 -9.81
N ASN A 397 5.35 12.20 -9.42
CA ASN A 397 5.33 11.55 -8.09
C ASN A 397 5.43 12.58 -6.96
N ASP A 398 6.21 13.66 -7.11
CA ASP A 398 6.29 14.74 -6.13
C ASP A 398 4.96 15.49 -5.96
N HIS A 399 4.19 15.65 -7.05
CA HIS A 399 2.85 16.20 -6.96
C HIS A 399 1.93 15.26 -6.18
N LEU A 400 1.90 13.97 -6.53
CA LEU A 400 1.09 12.98 -5.81
C LEU A 400 1.46 12.91 -4.32
N ARG A 401 2.76 12.91 -3.98
CA ARG A 401 3.25 12.93 -2.60
C ARG A 401 2.73 14.15 -1.82
N ARG A 402 2.80 15.34 -2.41
CA ARG A 402 2.26 16.57 -1.79
C ARG A 402 0.75 16.52 -1.59
N ILE A 403 0.00 15.90 -2.51
CA ILE A 403 -1.44 15.68 -2.35
C ILE A 403 -1.72 14.69 -1.22
N ILE A 404 -0.96 13.60 -1.12
CA ILE A 404 -1.06 12.64 -0.02
C ILE A 404 -0.79 13.34 1.32
N GLU A 405 0.29 14.12 1.44
CA GLU A 405 0.61 14.91 2.63
C GLU A 405 -0.53 15.88 3.00
N ARG A 406 -1.12 16.55 2.00
CA ARG A 406 -2.26 17.48 2.16
C ARG A 406 -3.53 16.77 2.63
N ILE A 407 -3.77 15.53 2.22
CA ILE A 407 -4.91 14.73 2.68
C ILE A 407 -4.74 14.36 4.16
N VAL A 408 -3.54 13.97 4.58
CA VAL A 408 -3.31 13.36 5.90
C VAL A 408 -3.03 14.38 6.99
N THR A 409 -2.41 15.53 6.66
CA THR A 409 -2.03 16.56 7.64
C THR A 409 -3.23 17.10 8.43
N PRO A 410 -4.38 17.45 7.82
CA PRO A 410 -5.55 17.92 8.57
C PRO A 410 -6.17 16.87 9.50
N LEU A 411 -5.84 15.59 9.30
CA LEU A 411 -6.33 14.47 10.12
C LEU A 411 -5.43 14.21 11.34
N GLY A 412 -4.40 15.05 11.55
CA GLY A 412 -3.41 14.86 12.62
C GLY A 412 -2.48 13.68 12.38
N ARG A 413 -2.38 13.21 11.12
CA ARG A 413 -1.48 12.13 10.71
C ARG A 413 -0.32 12.70 9.91
N GLN A 414 0.82 12.03 9.98
CA GLN A 414 2.00 12.37 9.19
C GLN A 414 2.36 11.18 8.31
N ILE A 415 2.84 11.49 7.11
CA ILE A 415 3.45 10.53 6.20
C ILE A 415 4.76 11.15 5.71
N ASN A 416 5.85 10.46 5.97
CA ASN A 416 7.22 10.91 5.67
C ASN A 416 8.14 9.69 5.60
N ASP A 417 9.42 9.89 5.35
CA ASP A 417 10.34 8.78 5.12
C ASP A 417 10.52 7.87 6.36
N SER A 418 10.30 8.41 7.57
CA SER A 418 10.28 7.66 8.84
C SER A 418 8.98 6.89 9.07
N THR A 419 7.86 7.37 8.49
CA THR A 419 6.53 6.75 8.54
C THR A 419 5.92 6.73 7.14
N PRO A 420 6.42 5.84 6.25
CA PRO A 420 6.15 5.90 4.81
C PRO A 420 4.80 5.32 4.40
N TYR A 421 3.88 5.11 5.35
CA TYR A 421 2.52 4.71 5.07
C TYR A 421 1.57 5.27 6.13
N VAL A 422 0.30 5.37 5.76
CA VAL A 422 -0.74 5.87 6.65
C VAL A 422 -2.09 5.28 6.28
N ASP A 423 -2.85 4.92 7.30
CA ASP A 423 -4.28 4.65 7.21
C ASP A 423 -5.02 5.79 7.92
N ALA A 424 -5.96 6.39 7.21
CA ALA A 424 -6.69 7.55 7.68
C ALA A 424 -8.14 7.57 7.19
N ARG A 425 -8.94 8.43 7.83
CA ARG A 425 -10.35 8.62 7.50
C ARG A 425 -10.64 10.08 7.22
N LEU A 426 -11.20 10.35 6.05
CA LEU A 426 -11.61 11.68 5.62
C LEU A 426 -12.87 12.13 6.38
N LYS A 427 -13.12 13.44 6.39
CA LYS A 427 -14.30 14.05 7.04
C LYS A 427 -15.64 13.54 6.49
N ASP A 428 -15.68 13.11 5.23
CA ASP A 428 -16.86 12.52 4.59
C ASP A 428 -17.08 11.04 4.97
N GLY A 429 -16.17 10.45 5.76
CA GLY A 429 -16.17 9.06 6.18
C GLY A 429 -15.36 8.14 5.29
N SER A 430 -14.87 8.61 4.14
CA SER A 430 -14.08 7.82 3.18
C SER A 430 -12.75 7.38 3.81
N ARG A 431 -12.28 6.18 3.44
CA ARG A 431 -11.02 5.64 3.95
C ARG A 431 -9.91 5.91 2.95
N VAL A 432 -8.76 6.30 3.48
CA VAL A 432 -7.56 6.60 2.72
C VAL A 432 -6.43 5.75 3.26
N ASN A 433 -5.86 4.92 2.39
CA ASN A 433 -4.56 4.30 2.62
C ASN A 433 -3.57 4.95 1.67
N ALA A 434 -2.44 5.41 2.18
CA ALA A 434 -1.36 5.90 1.34
C ALA A 434 -0.04 5.27 1.74
N VAL A 435 0.80 4.99 0.75
CA VAL A 435 2.13 4.43 0.91
C VAL A 435 3.07 5.22 0.01
N ILE A 436 4.15 5.75 0.56
CA ILE A 436 5.17 6.48 -0.17
C ILE A 436 6.48 5.69 -0.20
N GLU A 437 7.46 6.20 -0.93
CA GLU A 437 8.83 5.72 -0.89
C GLU A 437 9.36 5.73 0.56
N PRO A 438 10.17 4.72 0.97
CA PRO A 438 10.72 3.63 0.16
C PRO A 438 9.82 2.38 0.06
N LEU A 439 8.60 2.38 0.63
CA LEU A 439 7.72 1.20 0.59
C LEU A 439 7.03 1.02 -0.77
N ALA A 440 6.64 2.12 -1.41
CA ALA A 440 6.04 2.11 -2.75
C ALA A 440 7.11 2.33 -3.83
N ILE A 441 7.66 1.23 -4.37
CA ILE A 441 8.83 1.22 -5.28
C ILE A 441 8.57 2.00 -6.58
N ASP A 442 7.37 1.86 -7.15
CA ASP A 442 7.00 2.47 -8.44
C ASP A 442 6.52 3.95 -8.31
N GLY A 443 6.68 4.54 -7.12
CA GLY A 443 6.16 5.85 -6.76
C GLY A 443 5.02 5.76 -5.74
N PRO A 444 4.55 6.91 -5.20
CA PRO A 444 3.52 6.92 -4.18
C PRO A 444 2.26 6.19 -4.62
N ALA A 445 1.72 5.38 -3.73
CA ALA A 445 0.45 4.68 -3.91
C ALA A 445 -0.60 5.28 -2.97
N LEU A 446 -1.83 5.43 -3.48
CA LEU A 446 -2.95 5.98 -2.74
C LEU A 446 -4.21 5.20 -3.09
N THR A 447 -4.88 4.64 -2.09
CA THR A 447 -6.19 4.01 -2.25
C THR A 447 -7.22 4.79 -1.45
N ILE A 448 -8.27 5.27 -2.12
CA ILE A 448 -9.42 5.91 -1.49
C ILE A 448 -10.64 5.05 -1.72
N ARG A 449 -11.15 4.45 -0.64
CA ARG A 449 -12.45 3.77 -0.63
C ARG A 449 -13.51 4.77 -0.19
N LYS A 450 -14.34 5.21 -1.15
CA LYS A 450 -15.34 6.26 -0.90
C LYS A 450 -16.41 5.75 0.05
N PHE A 451 -16.77 6.59 1.01
CA PHE A 451 -17.91 6.33 1.86
C PHE A 451 -19.19 6.59 1.08
N LYS A 452 -19.89 5.51 0.73
CA LYS A 452 -21.15 5.62 0.00
C LYS A 452 -22.25 6.04 0.97
N LYS A 453 -22.77 7.26 0.81
CA LYS A 453 -23.96 7.72 1.53
C LYS A 453 -25.19 6.95 1.07
N GLY A 454 -25.94 6.40 2.02
CA GLY A 454 -27.14 5.62 1.75
C GLY A 454 -26.82 4.16 1.45
N GLY A 455 -27.19 3.27 2.37
CA GLY A 455 -27.08 1.82 2.22
C GLY A 455 -27.95 1.27 1.08
N ILE A 456 -27.86 -0.04 0.83
CA ILE A 456 -28.74 -0.72 -0.11
C ILE A 456 -30.04 -1.06 0.63
N THR A 457 -31.18 -0.60 0.11
CA THR A 457 -32.49 -0.86 0.73
C THR A 457 -32.97 -2.30 0.47
N PRO A 458 -33.90 -2.84 1.26
CA PRO A 458 -34.48 -4.16 1.04
C PRO A 458 -35.06 -4.32 -0.38
N GLU A 459 -35.71 -3.29 -0.91
CA GLU A 459 -36.35 -3.29 -2.23
C GLU A 459 -35.29 -3.45 -3.33
N LYS A 460 -34.13 -2.80 -3.19
CA LYS A 460 -33.01 -2.96 -4.14
C LYS A 460 -32.42 -4.37 -4.11
N TYR A 461 -32.36 -5.01 -2.94
CA TYR A 461 -31.91 -6.41 -2.86
C TYR A 461 -32.86 -7.35 -3.61
N ILE A 462 -34.17 -7.08 -3.57
CA ILE A 462 -35.18 -7.81 -4.36
C ILE A 462 -35.02 -7.50 -5.85
N GLU A 463 -34.83 -6.23 -6.23
CA GLU A 463 -34.62 -5.79 -7.62
C GLU A 463 -33.36 -6.45 -8.25
N TYR A 464 -32.27 -6.55 -7.50
CA TYR A 464 -31.06 -7.27 -7.93
C TYR A 464 -31.26 -8.79 -8.01
N GLY A 465 -32.41 -9.30 -7.55
CA GLY A 465 -32.71 -10.71 -7.40
C GLY A 465 -31.78 -11.41 -6.41
N SER A 466 -31.21 -10.68 -5.45
CA SER A 466 -30.27 -11.21 -4.46
C SER A 466 -30.94 -12.01 -3.35
N ILE A 467 -32.23 -11.78 -3.15
CA ILE A 467 -33.11 -12.36 -2.14
C ILE A 467 -34.57 -12.21 -2.61
N THR A 468 -35.49 -13.05 -2.13
CA THR A 468 -36.92 -12.89 -2.38
C THR A 468 -37.59 -12.01 -1.33
N LYS A 469 -38.82 -11.53 -1.62
CA LYS A 469 -39.63 -10.78 -0.65
C LYS A 469 -39.90 -11.59 0.62
N ASN A 470 -40.30 -12.85 0.50
CA ASN A 470 -40.58 -13.72 1.64
C ASN A 470 -39.36 -13.90 2.56
N MET A 471 -38.16 -14.02 1.98
CA MET A 471 -36.92 -14.09 2.75
C MET A 471 -36.60 -12.76 3.44
N ILE A 472 -36.85 -11.61 2.79
CA ILE A 472 -36.71 -10.29 3.42
C ILE A 472 -37.67 -10.13 4.59
N ASP A 473 -38.95 -10.46 4.40
CA ASP A 473 -39.97 -10.35 5.44
C ASP A 473 -39.63 -11.27 6.63
N PHE A 474 -39.14 -12.48 6.36
CA PHE A 474 -38.61 -13.37 7.40
C PHE A 474 -37.44 -12.75 8.18
N LEU A 475 -36.42 -12.25 7.48
CA LEU A 475 -35.26 -11.62 8.13
C LEU A 475 -35.63 -10.35 8.91
N ARG A 476 -36.60 -9.57 8.42
CA ARG A 476 -37.16 -8.41 9.12
C ARG A 476 -37.77 -8.84 10.44
N ILE A 477 -38.66 -9.83 10.43
CA ILE A 477 -39.32 -10.33 11.66
C ILE A 477 -38.28 -10.85 12.66
N CYS A 478 -37.26 -11.58 12.19
CA CYS A 478 -36.17 -12.05 13.04
C CYS A 478 -35.38 -10.90 13.68
N ALA A 479 -35.03 -9.87 12.90
CA ALA A 479 -34.32 -8.71 13.41
C ALA A 479 -35.19 -7.87 14.38
N GLU A 480 -36.45 -7.59 14.05
CA GLU A 480 -37.38 -6.85 14.91
C GLU A 480 -37.56 -7.51 16.28
N ASN A 481 -37.52 -8.84 16.33
CA ASN A 481 -37.76 -9.62 17.55
C ASN A 481 -36.49 -10.05 18.29
N GLY A 482 -35.36 -9.41 18.01
CA GLY A 482 -34.14 -9.61 18.78
C GLY A 482 -33.48 -10.97 18.57
N LEU A 483 -33.60 -11.59 17.40
CA LEU A 483 -32.78 -12.78 17.11
C LEU A 483 -31.34 -12.38 16.80
N ASN A 484 -30.40 -13.17 17.32
CA ASN A 484 -28.97 -13.02 17.09
C ASN A 484 -28.59 -13.61 15.72
N ILE A 485 -27.98 -12.78 14.87
CA ILE A 485 -27.74 -13.13 13.45
C ILE A 485 -26.27 -12.99 13.09
N VAL A 486 -25.71 -14.05 12.51
CA VAL A 486 -24.35 -14.04 11.93
C VAL A 486 -24.44 -14.07 10.41
N ILE A 487 -23.83 -13.07 9.76
CA ILE A 487 -23.75 -13.01 8.30
C ILE A 487 -22.40 -13.54 7.84
N SER A 488 -22.40 -14.61 7.05
CA SER A 488 -21.19 -15.29 6.58
C SER A 488 -21.01 -15.19 5.07
N GLY A 489 -19.76 -15.19 4.61
CA GLY A 489 -19.43 -15.07 3.18
C GLY A 489 -17.96 -14.75 2.90
N GLY A 490 -17.53 -15.02 1.66
CA GLY A 490 -16.20 -14.67 1.17
C GLY A 490 -15.92 -13.17 1.13
N THR A 491 -14.68 -12.82 0.81
CA THR A 491 -14.28 -11.41 0.62
C THR A 491 -15.04 -10.79 -0.56
N GLY A 492 -15.54 -9.56 -0.40
CA GLY A 492 -16.27 -8.85 -1.45
C GLY A 492 -17.69 -9.36 -1.75
N SER A 493 -18.22 -10.33 -0.98
CA SER A 493 -19.58 -10.87 -1.14
C SER A 493 -20.69 -9.89 -0.75
N GLY A 494 -20.37 -8.86 0.04
CA GLY A 494 -21.33 -7.84 0.50
C GLY A 494 -21.87 -8.05 1.91
N LYS A 495 -21.18 -8.79 2.78
CA LYS A 495 -21.57 -9.04 4.18
C LYS A 495 -21.95 -7.77 4.95
N THR A 496 -21.05 -6.79 4.98
CA THR A 496 -21.26 -5.53 5.72
C THR A 496 -22.41 -4.72 5.12
N SER A 497 -22.62 -4.78 3.80
CA SER A 497 -23.78 -4.14 3.15
C SER A 497 -25.09 -4.82 3.53
N LEU A 498 -25.10 -6.16 3.62
CA LEU A 498 -26.26 -6.91 4.09
C LEU A 498 -26.53 -6.64 5.57
N LEU A 499 -25.49 -6.61 6.40
CA LEU A 499 -25.58 -6.23 7.81
C LEU A 499 -26.19 -4.85 7.98
N ASN A 500 -25.72 -3.87 7.21
CA ASN A 500 -26.24 -2.52 7.23
C ASN A 500 -27.73 -2.46 6.83
N MET A 501 -28.14 -3.24 5.82
CA MET A 501 -29.55 -3.34 5.43
C MET A 501 -30.38 -3.98 6.56
N MET A 502 -29.91 -5.10 7.13
CA MET A 502 -30.62 -5.77 8.22
C MET A 502 -30.72 -4.91 9.48
N SER A 503 -29.71 -4.08 9.77
CA SER A 503 -29.78 -3.13 10.88
C SER A 503 -30.87 -2.07 10.73
N SER A 504 -31.38 -1.84 9.52
CA SER A 504 -32.53 -0.94 9.31
C SER A 504 -33.86 -1.50 9.84
N PHE A 505 -33.93 -2.81 10.11
CA PHE A 505 -35.09 -3.45 10.73
C PHE A 505 -35.08 -3.39 12.25
N ILE A 506 -34.02 -2.84 12.87
CA ILE A 506 -33.97 -2.69 14.32
C ILE A 506 -34.99 -1.61 14.75
N PRO A 507 -35.84 -1.87 15.76
CA PRO A 507 -36.79 -0.90 16.27
C PRO A 507 -36.13 0.43 16.68
N SER A 508 -36.77 1.56 16.40
CA SER A 508 -36.21 2.89 16.64
C SER A 508 -36.06 3.27 18.12
N ASN A 509 -36.75 2.57 19.01
CA ASN A 509 -36.71 2.79 20.46
C ASN A 509 -35.54 2.07 21.15
N GLU A 510 -34.79 1.24 20.43
CA GLU A 510 -33.66 0.50 20.98
C GLU A 510 -32.35 1.29 20.85
N ARG A 511 -31.50 1.16 21.87
CA ARG A 511 -30.15 1.71 21.89
C ARG A 511 -29.17 0.73 21.27
N VAL A 512 -28.56 1.12 20.16
CA VAL A 512 -27.64 0.28 19.40
C VAL A 512 -26.22 0.80 19.51
N ILE A 513 -25.28 -0.09 19.80
CA ILE A 513 -23.85 0.23 19.77
C ILE A 513 -23.19 -0.53 18.63
N THR A 514 -22.58 0.20 17.69
CA THR A 514 -21.79 -0.41 16.61
C THR A 514 -20.32 -0.45 17.00
N VAL A 515 -19.64 -1.55 16.69
CA VAL A 515 -18.20 -1.73 16.91
C VAL A 515 -17.57 -2.18 15.59
N GLU A 516 -16.67 -1.39 15.03
CA GLU A 516 -16.08 -1.65 13.72
C GLU A 516 -14.58 -1.33 13.71
N ASP A 517 -13.80 -2.05 12.90
CA ASP A 517 -12.40 -1.66 12.62
C ASP A 517 -12.35 -0.26 11.99
N ALA A 518 -13.29 0.02 11.09
CA ALA A 518 -13.58 1.37 10.66
C ALA A 518 -15.06 1.51 10.33
N ALA A 519 -15.70 2.62 10.73
CA ALA A 519 -17.16 2.64 10.74
C ALA A 519 -17.78 2.68 9.34
N GLU A 520 -18.28 1.55 8.84
CA GLU A 520 -19.01 1.41 7.57
C GLU A 520 -20.53 1.47 7.77
N LEU A 521 -21.01 1.06 8.95
CA LEU A 521 -22.43 0.99 9.26
C LEU A 521 -23.07 2.38 9.36
N GLN A 522 -24.27 2.49 8.81
CA GLN A 522 -25.13 3.68 8.68
C GLN A 522 -26.55 3.32 9.13
N LEU A 523 -26.71 3.17 10.44
CA LEU A 523 -27.99 2.91 11.06
C LEU A 523 -28.92 4.13 10.93
N GLN A 524 -30.22 3.88 10.79
CA GLN A 524 -31.24 4.91 10.61
C GLN A 524 -31.87 5.34 11.95
N GLN A 525 -31.64 4.56 13.01
CA GLN A 525 -32.15 4.81 14.35
C GLN A 525 -31.45 6.02 14.97
N GLU A 526 -32.17 6.76 15.83
CA GLU A 526 -31.63 7.94 16.52
C GLU A 526 -30.65 7.55 17.63
N HIS A 527 -30.96 6.47 18.36
CA HIS A 527 -30.26 6.09 19.58
C HIS A 527 -29.04 5.18 19.32
N VAL A 528 -28.12 5.65 18.47
CA VAL A 528 -26.96 4.89 18.00
C VAL A 528 -25.66 5.47 18.54
N VAL A 529 -24.80 4.63 19.13
CA VAL A 529 -23.41 4.97 19.44
C VAL A 529 -22.47 4.21 18.53
N ARG A 530 -21.58 4.92 17.85
CA ARG A 530 -20.63 4.34 16.89
C ARG A 530 -19.24 4.29 17.49
N LEU A 531 -18.70 3.10 17.65
CA LEU A 531 -17.35 2.85 18.15
C LEU A 531 -16.46 2.32 17.03
N GLU A 532 -15.25 2.85 16.96
CA GLU A 532 -14.24 2.51 15.96
C GLU A 532 -12.94 2.14 16.68
N THR A 533 -12.25 1.13 16.18
CA THR A 533 -10.95 0.73 16.74
C THR A 533 -9.92 1.84 16.58
N ARG A 534 -8.87 1.79 17.40
CA ARG A 534 -7.71 2.66 17.24
C ARG A 534 -6.49 1.78 17.01
N PRO A 535 -5.81 1.89 15.85
CA PRO A 535 -4.53 1.20 15.65
C PRO A 535 -3.51 1.72 16.66
N SER A 536 -2.44 0.95 16.87
CA SER A 536 -1.33 1.37 17.73
C SER A 536 -0.77 2.74 17.32
N SER A 537 -0.27 3.49 18.31
CA SER A 537 0.51 4.70 18.07
C SER A 537 1.79 4.35 17.29
N MET A 538 2.48 5.39 16.78
CA MET A 538 3.78 5.21 16.12
C MET A 538 4.85 4.59 17.05
N GLU A 539 4.67 4.69 18.37
CA GLU A 539 5.51 4.07 19.40
C GLU A 539 5.08 2.63 19.73
N GLY A 540 4.09 2.07 19.02
CA GLY A 540 3.56 0.73 19.23
C GLY A 540 2.63 0.59 20.44
N THR A 541 2.27 1.70 21.09
CA THR A 541 1.47 1.72 22.32
C THR A 541 0.02 2.16 22.07
N HIS A 542 -0.87 1.95 23.04
CA HIS A 542 -2.22 2.53 23.05
C HIS A 542 -3.20 2.11 21.93
N SER A 543 -3.08 0.90 21.37
CA SER A 543 -4.14 0.32 20.52
C SER A 543 -5.44 0.12 21.30
N VAL A 544 -6.58 0.30 20.63
CA VAL A 544 -7.91 -0.07 21.13
C VAL A 544 -8.52 -1.03 20.14
N THR A 545 -8.72 -2.28 20.54
CA THR A 545 -9.19 -3.38 19.67
C THR A 545 -10.71 -3.50 19.68
N ILE A 546 -11.27 -4.27 18.73
CA ILE A 546 -12.71 -4.62 18.73
C ILE A 546 -13.09 -5.23 20.08
N ARG A 547 -12.24 -6.11 20.62
CA ARG A 547 -12.46 -6.77 21.91
C ARG A 547 -12.60 -5.77 23.06
N ASP A 548 -11.74 -4.76 23.11
CA ASP A 548 -11.80 -3.70 24.13
C ASP A 548 -13.10 -2.90 24.02
N LEU A 549 -13.51 -2.59 22.78
CA LEU A 549 -14.75 -1.85 22.52
C LEU A 549 -16.00 -2.66 22.87
N ILE A 550 -16.04 -3.97 22.61
CA ILE A 550 -17.15 -4.84 23.03
C ILE A 550 -17.27 -4.84 24.56
N LYS A 551 -16.15 -5.05 25.27
CA LYS A 551 -16.13 -5.03 26.74
C LYS A 551 -16.57 -3.68 27.31
N ASN A 552 -16.22 -2.58 26.65
CA ASN A 552 -16.67 -1.25 27.02
C ASN A 552 -18.17 -1.06 26.72
N ALA A 553 -18.63 -1.53 25.55
CA ALA A 553 -20.02 -1.42 25.12
C ALA A 553 -20.99 -2.07 26.12
N LEU A 554 -20.62 -3.20 26.74
CA LEU A 554 -21.42 -3.85 27.79
C LEU A 554 -21.72 -2.94 29.00
N ARG A 555 -20.92 -1.88 29.22
CA ARG A 555 -21.14 -0.89 30.31
C ARG A 555 -21.97 0.32 29.87
N MET A 556 -22.32 0.41 28.60
CA MET A 556 -23.01 1.56 28.00
C MET A 556 -24.52 1.35 27.90
N ARG A 557 -25.04 0.30 28.57
CA ARG A 557 -26.44 -0.14 28.55
C ARG A 557 -26.99 -0.27 27.11
N PRO A 558 -26.36 -1.05 26.21
CA PRO A 558 -26.93 -1.31 24.90
C PRO A 558 -28.15 -2.23 25.02
N ASP A 559 -29.13 -2.04 24.15
CA ASP A 559 -30.10 -3.10 23.83
C ASP A 559 -29.45 -4.09 22.84
N ARG A 560 -28.67 -3.57 21.88
CA ARG A 560 -27.96 -4.37 20.86
C ARG A 560 -26.52 -3.95 20.66
N ILE A 561 -25.66 -4.94 20.39
CA ILE A 561 -24.29 -4.72 19.94
C ILE A 561 -24.15 -5.26 18.51
N ILE A 562 -23.78 -4.39 17.58
CA ILE A 562 -23.51 -4.78 16.19
C ILE A 562 -22.01 -4.69 15.95
N VAL A 563 -21.40 -5.83 15.65
CA VAL A 563 -19.97 -5.90 15.34
C VAL A 563 -19.80 -6.00 13.83
N GLY A 564 -19.03 -5.08 13.22
CA GLY A 564 -18.85 -5.07 11.77
C GLY A 564 -18.27 -6.39 11.25
N GLU A 565 -17.25 -6.92 11.91
CA GLU A 565 -16.65 -8.21 11.61
C GLU A 565 -15.87 -8.76 12.81
N CYS A 566 -16.07 -10.03 13.17
CA CYS A 566 -15.24 -10.71 14.16
C CYS A 566 -14.07 -11.44 13.47
N ARG A 567 -12.82 -11.07 13.80
CA ARG A 567 -11.60 -11.61 13.18
C ARG A 567 -10.66 -12.35 14.13
N ASP A 568 -10.91 -12.23 15.42
CA ASP A 568 -10.03 -12.71 16.48
C ASP A 568 -10.85 -13.17 17.71
N GLY A 569 -10.18 -13.23 18.87
CA GLY A 569 -10.76 -13.58 20.16
C GLY A 569 -12.00 -12.76 20.57
N ALA A 570 -12.26 -11.60 19.95
CA ALA A 570 -13.49 -10.82 20.16
C ALA A 570 -14.77 -11.61 19.87
N ALA A 571 -14.69 -12.68 19.06
CA ALA A 571 -15.82 -13.57 18.82
C ALA A 571 -16.39 -14.16 20.12
N LEU A 572 -15.53 -14.53 21.08
CA LEU A 572 -16.00 -15.07 22.37
C LEU A 572 -16.75 -14.02 23.18
N ASP A 573 -16.20 -12.80 23.29
CA ASP A 573 -16.85 -11.69 24.01
C ASP A 573 -18.19 -11.31 23.37
N MET A 574 -18.29 -11.41 22.03
CA MET A 574 -19.54 -11.19 21.30
C MET A 574 -20.59 -12.27 21.63
N LEU A 575 -20.21 -13.56 21.57
CA LEU A 575 -21.11 -14.66 21.94
C LEU A 575 -21.57 -14.55 23.40
N GLN A 576 -20.69 -14.10 24.29
CA GLN A 576 -21.07 -13.82 25.68
C GLN A 576 -22.08 -12.67 25.77
N ALA A 577 -21.90 -11.57 25.02
CA ALA A 577 -22.86 -10.48 24.97
C ALA A 577 -24.25 -10.98 24.52
N MET A 578 -24.29 -11.78 23.46
CA MET A 578 -25.50 -12.43 22.94
C MET A 578 -26.19 -13.32 23.98
N ASN A 579 -25.42 -14.04 24.80
CA ASN A 579 -25.96 -14.90 25.86
C ASN A 579 -26.37 -14.13 27.13
N THR A 580 -25.98 -12.87 27.29
CA THR A 580 -26.11 -12.10 28.55
C THR A 580 -27.02 -10.87 28.42
N GLY A 581 -28.13 -11.03 27.69
CA GLY A 581 -29.21 -10.03 27.65
C GLY A 581 -29.01 -8.90 26.65
N HIS A 582 -28.10 -9.07 25.68
CA HIS A 582 -27.95 -8.19 24.51
C HIS A 582 -28.44 -8.90 23.25
N ASP A 583 -29.68 -9.37 23.31
CA ASP A 583 -30.37 -10.07 22.24
C ASP A 583 -30.46 -9.18 20.99
N GLY A 584 -30.63 -9.77 19.81
CA GLY A 584 -30.72 -9.04 18.55
C GLY A 584 -29.38 -8.53 18.02
N SER A 585 -28.27 -8.92 18.66
CA SER A 585 -26.92 -8.58 18.23
C SER A 585 -26.61 -9.23 16.88
N MET A 586 -25.76 -8.57 16.10
CA MET A 586 -25.42 -9.04 14.76
C MET A 586 -23.92 -8.90 14.50
N THR A 587 -23.34 -9.84 13.74
CA THR A 587 -21.95 -9.73 13.29
C THR A 587 -21.73 -10.32 11.91
N THR A 588 -20.58 -10.04 11.30
CA THR A 588 -20.12 -10.74 10.11
C THR A 588 -18.88 -11.59 10.37
N THR A 589 -18.73 -12.68 9.61
CA THR A 589 -17.53 -13.51 9.63
C THR A 589 -17.21 -14.11 8.25
N HIS A 590 -15.96 -14.48 8.03
CA HIS A 590 -15.53 -15.10 6.78
C HIS A 590 -15.71 -16.63 6.83
N ALA A 591 -16.63 -17.15 6.02
CA ALA A 591 -16.85 -18.58 5.81
C ALA A 591 -17.56 -18.81 4.46
N ASN A 592 -17.34 -19.97 3.84
CA ASN A 592 -17.96 -20.30 2.55
C ASN A 592 -19.25 -21.12 2.70
N SER A 593 -19.58 -21.58 3.90
CA SER A 593 -20.83 -22.25 4.22
C SER A 593 -21.26 -22.01 5.68
N PRO A 594 -22.54 -22.24 6.03
CA PRO A 594 -23.00 -22.17 7.42
C PRO A 594 -22.25 -23.12 8.36
N ARG A 595 -21.87 -24.31 7.90
CA ARG A 595 -21.08 -25.26 8.69
C ARG A 595 -19.65 -24.74 8.93
N GLU A 596 -19.02 -24.18 7.90
CA GLU A 596 -17.73 -23.50 8.06
C GLU A 596 -17.83 -22.27 8.96
N CYS A 597 -18.98 -21.57 8.97
CA CYS A 597 -19.21 -20.45 9.88
C CYS A 597 -19.11 -20.87 11.35
N ILE A 598 -19.71 -22.01 11.72
CA ILE A 598 -19.56 -22.58 13.07
C ILE A 598 -18.10 -22.90 13.37
N ALA A 599 -17.42 -23.64 12.49
CA ALA A 599 -16.00 -23.98 12.68
C ALA A 599 -15.11 -22.73 12.77
N ARG A 600 -15.44 -21.67 12.02
CA ARG A 600 -14.75 -20.39 12.06
C ARG A 600 -14.95 -19.70 13.40
N LEU A 601 -16.19 -19.62 13.89
CA LEU A 601 -16.48 -19.06 15.21
C LEU A 601 -15.74 -19.84 16.32
N GLU A 602 -15.74 -21.18 16.26
CA GLU A 602 -14.96 -22.01 17.18
C GLU A 602 -13.47 -21.62 17.20
N THR A 603 -12.88 -21.51 16.01
CA THR A 603 -11.47 -21.12 15.85
C THR A 603 -11.19 -19.74 16.42
N LEU A 604 -12.06 -18.77 16.13
CA LEU A 604 -11.92 -17.40 16.63
C LEU A 604 -12.02 -17.34 18.16
N CYS A 605 -12.93 -18.11 18.77
CA CYS A 605 -13.05 -18.20 20.22
C CYS A 605 -11.80 -18.79 20.89
N MET A 606 -11.14 -19.77 20.27
CA MET A 606 -9.88 -20.32 20.78
C MET A 606 -8.74 -19.28 20.78
N MET A 607 -8.80 -18.26 19.92
CA MET A 607 -7.83 -17.15 19.89
C MET A 607 -8.05 -16.12 21.01
N SER A 608 -9.06 -16.28 21.86
CA SER A 608 -9.36 -15.37 22.98
C SER A 608 -8.33 -15.41 24.12
N GLY A 609 -7.44 -16.41 24.12
CA GLY A 609 -6.47 -16.66 25.19
C GLY A 609 -7.06 -17.36 26.42
N MET A 610 -8.34 -17.75 26.36
CA MET A 610 -8.99 -18.58 27.38
C MET A 610 -8.89 -20.06 26.98
N ASP A 611 -8.42 -20.90 27.90
CA ASP A 611 -8.37 -22.35 27.70
C ASP A 611 -9.75 -22.97 27.99
N LEU A 612 -10.65 -22.86 27.01
CA LEU A 612 -12.00 -23.43 27.09
C LEU A 612 -12.06 -24.73 26.27
N PRO A 613 -12.65 -25.81 26.82
CA PRO A 613 -12.93 -27.01 26.04
C PRO A 613 -13.78 -26.67 24.81
N VAL A 614 -13.49 -27.30 23.67
CA VAL A 614 -14.21 -27.08 22.40
C VAL A 614 -15.72 -27.23 22.57
N ARG A 615 -16.15 -28.21 23.37
CA ARG A 615 -17.56 -28.42 23.71
C ARG A 615 -18.20 -27.17 24.33
N ALA A 616 -17.54 -26.52 25.28
CA ALA A 616 -18.06 -25.32 25.93
C ALA A 616 -18.17 -24.16 24.93
N ILE A 617 -17.23 -24.03 23.99
CA ILE A 617 -17.32 -23.05 22.91
C ILE A 617 -18.53 -23.34 22.01
N ARG A 618 -18.76 -24.60 21.65
CA ARG A 618 -19.93 -25.01 20.87
C ARG A 618 -21.24 -24.73 21.60
N GLU A 619 -21.29 -24.98 22.90
CA GLU A 619 -22.46 -24.68 23.74
C GLU A 619 -22.72 -23.16 23.75
N GLN A 620 -21.68 -22.32 23.84
CA GLN A 620 -21.81 -20.87 23.71
C GLN A 620 -22.35 -20.45 22.33
N ILE A 621 -21.82 -21.02 21.24
CA ILE A 621 -22.27 -20.71 19.88
C ILE A 621 -23.74 -21.12 19.69
N ALA A 622 -24.10 -22.33 20.10
CA ALA A 622 -25.44 -22.89 19.95
C ALA A 622 -26.49 -22.16 20.81
N GLY A 623 -26.09 -21.64 21.98
CA GLY A 623 -26.97 -20.82 22.82
C GLY A 623 -27.13 -19.38 22.31
N ALA A 624 -26.06 -18.81 21.74
CA ALA A 624 -26.03 -17.40 21.35
C ALA A 624 -26.62 -17.14 19.98
N VAL A 625 -26.24 -17.92 18.96
CA VAL A 625 -26.58 -17.64 17.55
C VAL A 625 -27.92 -18.28 17.23
N ASN A 626 -28.85 -17.52 16.65
CA ASN A 626 -30.13 -18.08 16.19
C ASN A 626 -30.11 -18.37 14.68
N LEU A 627 -29.51 -17.47 13.89
CA LEU A 627 -29.51 -17.55 12.43
C LEU A 627 -28.14 -17.27 11.83
N ILE A 628 -27.80 -18.04 10.80
CA ILE A 628 -26.68 -17.79 9.90
C ILE A 628 -27.23 -17.44 8.51
N VAL A 629 -26.83 -16.30 7.97
CA VAL A 629 -27.19 -15.85 6.61
C VAL A 629 -25.94 -15.90 5.73
N GLN A 630 -25.90 -16.84 4.80
CA GLN A 630 -24.77 -17.04 3.89
C GLN A 630 -24.95 -16.23 2.61
N ILE A 631 -24.08 -15.27 2.36
CA ILE A 631 -24.03 -14.46 1.14
C ILE A 631 -22.77 -14.76 0.32
N SER A 632 -22.92 -14.89 -0.99
CA SER A 632 -21.79 -15.10 -1.91
C SER A 632 -21.84 -14.19 -3.13
N ARG A 633 -20.65 -13.88 -3.67
CA ARG A 633 -20.49 -13.29 -5.00
C ARG A 633 -20.26 -14.44 -5.97
N LEU A 634 -21.18 -14.63 -6.91
CA LEU A 634 -21.11 -15.67 -7.92
C LEU A 634 -20.15 -15.28 -9.06
N SER A 635 -19.84 -16.23 -9.94
CA SER A 635 -18.84 -16.03 -11.03
C SER A 635 -19.26 -14.98 -12.06
N ASP A 636 -20.56 -14.71 -12.20
CA ASP A 636 -21.10 -13.64 -13.04
C ASP A 636 -21.05 -12.24 -12.38
N GLY A 637 -20.51 -12.17 -11.15
CA GLY A 637 -20.41 -10.96 -10.35
C GLY A 637 -21.66 -10.60 -9.56
N SER A 638 -22.77 -11.32 -9.75
CA SER A 638 -23.99 -11.12 -8.95
C SER A 638 -23.78 -11.58 -7.51
N ARG A 639 -24.50 -10.95 -6.57
CA ARG A 639 -24.49 -11.32 -5.15
C ARG A 639 -25.82 -11.97 -4.81
N LYS A 640 -25.81 -13.15 -4.21
CA LYS A 640 -27.01 -13.92 -3.82
C LYS A 640 -26.88 -14.41 -2.38
N ILE A 641 -28.00 -14.45 -1.65
CA ILE A 641 -28.08 -15.19 -0.38
C ILE A 641 -28.19 -16.67 -0.69
N LEU A 642 -27.12 -17.43 -0.46
CA LEU A 642 -27.08 -18.85 -0.80
C LEU A 642 -27.88 -19.69 0.18
N SER A 643 -27.88 -19.34 1.46
CA SER A 643 -28.66 -20.04 2.47
C SER A 643 -29.04 -19.13 3.64
N ILE A 644 -30.17 -19.43 4.26
CA ILE A 644 -30.55 -18.93 5.58
C ILE A 644 -30.76 -20.16 6.45
N THR A 645 -30.04 -20.25 7.56
CA THR A 645 -29.92 -21.47 8.36
C THR A 645 -30.12 -21.16 9.84
N GLU A 646 -31.02 -21.89 10.49
CA GLU A 646 -31.16 -21.87 11.95
C GLU A 646 -30.04 -22.66 12.62
N VAL A 647 -29.53 -22.14 13.73
CA VAL A 647 -28.72 -22.89 14.69
C VAL A 647 -29.67 -23.45 15.75
N ALA A 648 -30.02 -24.73 15.65
CA ALA A 648 -31.10 -25.34 16.42
C ALA A 648 -30.68 -25.78 17.83
N GLY A 649 -29.38 -25.84 18.11
CA GLY A 649 -28.82 -26.31 19.38
C GLY A 649 -27.66 -27.28 19.16
N MET A 650 -27.46 -28.21 20.09
CA MET A 650 -26.45 -29.27 20.00
C MET A 650 -27.04 -30.66 20.16
N GLN A 651 -26.51 -31.63 19.41
CA GLN A 651 -26.72 -33.06 19.63
C GLN A 651 -25.36 -33.70 19.92
N GLY A 652 -25.15 -34.09 21.18
CA GLY A 652 -23.83 -34.52 21.66
C GLY A 652 -22.81 -33.39 21.50
N GLU A 653 -21.80 -33.60 20.66
CA GLU A 653 -20.69 -32.66 20.42
C GLU A 653 -20.88 -31.81 19.14
N ILE A 654 -21.99 -31.98 18.42
CA ILE A 654 -22.22 -31.34 17.12
C ILE A 654 -23.28 -30.25 17.25
N VAL A 655 -22.98 -29.06 16.75
CA VAL A 655 -23.96 -27.98 16.58
C VAL A 655 -24.89 -28.31 15.42
N THR A 656 -26.19 -28.42 15.70
CA THR A 656 -27.21 -28.79 14.73
C THR A 656 -27.65 -27.57 13.93
N LEU A 657 -27.61 -27.68 12.61
CA LEU A 657 -28.01 -26.64 11.68
C LEU A 657 -29.24 -27.09 10.89
N ALA A 658 -30.23 -26.23 10.76
CA ALA A 658 -31.44 -26.49 9.99
C ALA A 658 -31.59 -25.42 8.90
N GLU A 659 -31.36 -25.79 7.63
CA GLU A 659 -31.45 -24.87 6.51
C GLU A 659 -32.92 -24.57 6.21
N ILE A 660 -33.29 -23.28 6.15
CA ILE A 660 -34.67 -22.80 5.97
C ILE A 660 -34.89 -22.40 4.52
N PHE A 661 -33.92 -21.66 3.96
CA PHE A 661 -33.92 -21.20 2.58
C PHE A 661 -32.59 -21.54 1.92
N ARG A 662 -32.65 -21.85 0.62
CA ARG A 662 -31.49 -22.14 -0.24
C ARG A 662 -31.65 -21.49 -1.60
N PHE A 663 -30.55 -21.03 -2.19
CA PHE A 663 -30.47 -20.74 -3.62
C PHE A 663 -29.96 -21.98 -4.38
N LYS A 664 -30.74 -22.47 -5.34
CA LYS A 664 -30.36 -23.58 -6.21
C LYS A 664 -30.05 -23.06 -7.62
N GLU A 665 -28.79 -23.18 -8.03
CA GLU A 665 -28.38 -22.88 -9.39
C GLU A 665 -29.00 -23.88 -10.38
N THR A 666 -29.53 -23.37 -11.49
CA THR A 666 -30.19 -24.15 -12.55
C THR A 666 -29.45 -24.11 -13.88
N GLY A 667 -28.50 -23.18 -14.04
CA GLY A 667 -27.66 -23.08 -15.24
C GLY A 667 -27.18 -21.66 -15.51
N TYR A 668 -26.88 -21.38 -16.78
CA TYR A 668 -26.44 -20.08 -17.27
C TYR A 668 -27.36 -19.60 -18.41
N ASP A 669 -27.59 -18.28 -18.49
CA ASP A 669 -28.27 -17.66 -19.62
C ASP A 669 -27.32 -17.46 -20.83
N LYS A 670 -27.86 -16.92 -21.93
CA LYS A 670 -27.11 -16.65 -23.18
C LYS A 670 -25.93 -15.67 -22.99
N ASN A 671 -25.97 -14.86 -21.93
CA ASN A 671 -24.92 -13.88 -21.58
C ASN A 671 -23.97 -14.42 -20.50
N ARG A 672 -24.00 -15.73 -20.20
CA ARG A 672 -23.27 -16.40 -19.11
C ARG A 672 -23.63 -15.88 -17.70
N LYS A 673 -24.81 -15.29 -17.54
CA LYS A 673 -25.33 -14.92 -16.21
C LYS A 673 -25.90 -16.15 -15.53
N ILE A 674 -25.68 -16.31 -14.23
CA ILE A 674 -26.17 -17.47 -13.48
C ILE A 674 -27.69 -17.38 -13.31
N GLN A 675 -28.36 -18.47 -13.64
CA GLN A 675 -29.77 -18.69 -13.35
C GLN A 675 -29.91 -19.64 -12.16
N GLY A 676 -30.89 -19.35 -11.31
CA GLY A 676 -31.21 -20.19 -10.17
C GLY A 676 -32.49 -19.71 -9.48
N VAL A 677 -32.99 -20.54 -8.58
CA VAL A 677 -34.26 -20.32 -7.88
C VAL A 677 -34.01 -20.39 -6.38
N PHE A 678 -34.60 -19.45 -5.64
CA PHE A 678 -34.66 -19.53 -4.18
C PHE A 678 -35.76 -20.48 -3.77
N GLN A 679 -35.45 -21.41 -2.88
CA GLN A 679 -36.34 -22.46 -2.42
C GLN A 679 -36.38 -22.46 -0.90
N ALA A 680 -37.58 -22.56 -0.33
CA ALA A 680 -37.76 -22.98 1.05
C ALA A 680 -37.53 -24.50 1.14
N THR A 681 -36.93 -24.95 2.23
CA THR A 681 -36.65 -26.38 2.46
C THR A 681 -37.83 -27.13 3.08
N GLY A 682 -38.86 -26.41 3.54
CA GLY A 682 -39.95 -26.94 4.37
C GLY A 682 -39.63 -26.95 5.86
N THR A 683 -38.40 -26.60 6.25
CA THR A 683 -38.01 -26.48 7.66
C THR A 683 -38.69 -25.27 8.30
N ILE A 684 -39.48 -25.52 9.36
CA ILE A 684 -40.07 -24.49 10.21
C ILE A 684 -39.12 -24.26 11.39
N PRO A 685 -38.57 -23.05 11.58
CA PRO A 685 -37.62 -22.77 12.64
C PRO A 685 -38.21 -22.98 14.05
N SER A 686 -37.41 -23.49 14.97
CA SER A 686 -37.84 -23.81 16.34
C SER A 686 -38.28 -22.57 17.13
N PHE A 687 -37.68 -21.41 16.86
CA PHE A 687 -38.02 -20.15 17.53
C PHE A 687 -39.37 -19.56 17.09
N ILE A 688 -40.02 -20.07 16.04
CA ILE A 688 -41.34 -19.57 15.61
C ILE A 688 -42.38 -19.70 16.71
N GLN A 689 -42.37 -20.80 17.47
CA GLN A 689 -43.30 -20.97 18.58
C GLN A 689 -43.11 -19.86 19.61
N LYS A 690 -41.86 -19.58 20.00
CA LYS A 690 -41.53 -18.50 20.95
C LYS A 690 -41.98 -17.12 20.45
N LEU A 691 -41.88 -16.87 19.15
CA LEU A 691 -42.36 -15.62 18.54
C LEU A 691 -43.91 -15.56 18.54
N SER A 692 -44.57 -16.67 18.23
CA SER A 692 -46.03 -16.78 18.28
C SER A 692 -46.56 -16.53 19.70
N ASP A 693 -45.87 -17.03 20.73
CA ASP A 693 -46.23 -16.83 22.14
C ASP A 693 -46.11 -15.34 22.55
N LYS A 694 -45.26 -14.57 21.85
CA LYS A 694 -45.14 -13.11 21.98
C LYS A 694 -46.15 -12.34 21.11
N GLY A 695 -47.05 -13.03 20.42
CA GLY A 695 -48.06 -12.44 19.54
C GLY A 695 -47.57 -12.11 18.12
N VAL A 696 -46.37 -12.57 17.74
CA VAL A 696 -45.81 -12.32 16.40
C VAL A 696 -46.27 -13.41 15.45
N VAL A 697 -46.96 -13.02 14.38
CA VAL A 697 -47.49 -13.95 13.38
C VAL A 697 -46.56 -14.03 12.18
N ILE A 698 -46.00 -15.22 11.93
CA ILE A 698 -45.23 -15.52 10.72
C ILE A 698 -46.09 -16.42 9.82
N PRO A 699 -46.47 -15.98 8.61
CA PRO A 699 -47.20 -16.81 7.67
C PRO A 699 -46.43 -18.09 7.34
N ARG A 700 -47.03 -19.27 7.59
CA ARG A 700 -46.38 -20.56 7.34
C ARG A 700 -46.04 -20.80 5.87
N GLU A 701 -46.79 -20.16 4.98
CA GLU A 701 -46.59 -20.19 3.53
C GLU A 701 -45.18 -19.71 3.11
N ILE A 702 -44.53 -18.88 3.92
CA ILE A 702 -43.16 -18.43 3.71
C ILE A 702 -42.16 -19.61 3.66
N PHE A 703 -42.46 -20.72 4.33
CA PHE A 703 -41.62 -21.93 4.36
C PHE A 703 -42.00 -22.98 3.32
N ALA A 704 -42.93 -22.67 2.42
CA ALA A 704 -43.33 -23.53 1.31
C ALA A 704 -42.78 -22.99 -0.02
N ASN A 705 -42.50 -23.89 -0.96
CA ASN A 705 -42.24 -23.51 -2.34
C ASN A 705 -43.57 -23.35 -3.07
N ASP A 706 -43.90 -22.14 -3.52
CA ASP A 706 -45.07 -21.92 -4.37
C ASP A 706 -44.83 -22.57 -5.76
N PRO A 707 -45.64 -23.54 -6.20
CA PRO A 707 -45.49 -24.15 -7.53
C PRO A 707 -45.62 -23.14 -8.68
N ALA A 708 -46.24 -21.97 -8.47
CA ALA A 708 -46.36 -20.91 -9.47
C ALA A 708 -45.09 -20.03 -9.58
N ALA A 709 -44.27 -19.94 -8.53
CA ALA A 709 -43.07 -19.12 -8.50
C ALA A 709 -41.85 -19.76 -9.20
N ALA A 710 -41.95 -21.04 -9.56
CA ALA A 710 -40.88 -21.79 -10.24
C ALA A 710 -40.67 -21.41 -11.72
N ASN A 711 -41.50 -20.52 -12.29
CA ASN A 711 -41.46 -20.16 -13.70
C ASN A 711 -41.61 -18.64 -13.89
N PRO A 712 -40.54 -17.84 -13.81
CA PRO A 712 -40.61 -16.45 -14.24
C PRO A 712 -40.68 -16.46 -15.77
N ALA A 713 -41.88 -16.27 -16.33
CA ALA A 713 -42.03 -15.97 -17.74
C ALA A 713 -41.12 -14.78 -18.10
N PRO A 714 -40.39 -14.82 -19.23
CA PRO A 714 -39.49 -13.74 -19.59
C PRO A 714 -40.26 -12.42 -19.67
N ALA A 715 -39.75 -11.41 -18.94
CA ALA A 715 -40.35 -10.09 -18.87
C ALA A 715 -40.72 -9.59 -20.27
N ALA A 716 -42.01 -9.39 -20.51
CA ALA A 716 -42.51 -8.80 -21.75
C ALA A 716 -41.88 -7.41 -21.91
N LYS A 717 -41.28 -7.17 -23.08
CA LYS A 717 -40.71 -5.87 -23.45
C LYS A 717 -41.76 -4.77 -23.23
N PRO A 718 -41.41 -3.62 -22.63
CA PRO A 718 -42.34 -2.50 -22.58
C PRO A 718 -42.68 -2.07 -24.01
N ALA A 719 -43.97 -1.98 -24.29
CA ALA A 719 -44.48 -1.52 -25.58
C ALA A 719 -43.97 -0.09 -25.84
N ALA A 720 -43.47 0.14 -27.06
CA ALA A 720 -42.99 1.45 -27.49
C ALA A 720 -44.10 2.50 -27.40
N PRO A 721 -43.81 3.75 -26.98
CA PRO A 721 -44.82 4.80 -26.95
C PRO A 721 -45.29 5.10 -28.38
N ASN A 722 -46.61 5.07 -28.53
CA ASN A 722 -47.31 5.28 -29.79
C ASN A 722 -47.14 6.75 -30.22
N ILE A 723 -46.25 7.02 -31.18
CA ILE A 723 -46.11 8.35 -31.79
C ILE A 723 -47.29 8.53 -32.74
N ALA A 724 -48.29 9.31 -32.33
CA ALA A 724 -49.38 9.73 -33.18
C ALA A 724 -48.85 10.65 -34.29
N ALA A 725 -48.98 10.22 -35.54
CA ALA A 725 -48.70 11.04 -36.71
C ALA A 725 -49.72 12.19 -36.85
N PRO A 726 -49.31 13.39 -37.30
CA PRO A 726 -50.22 14.52 -37.45
C PRO A 726 -51.14 14.31 -38.67
N LYS A 727 -52.45 14.53 -38.48
CA LYS A 727 -53.46 14.50 -39.54
C LYS A 727 -53.23 15.68 -40.51
N MET A 728 -53.05 15.38 -41.80
CA MET A 728 -53.18 16.37 -42.88
C MET A 728 -54.65 16.60 -43.25
N PRO A 729 -55.05 17.81 -43.69
CA PRO A 729 -56.43 18.14 -44.05
C PRO A 729 -56.82 17.51 -45.38
N GLY A 730 -58.06 17.01 -45.46
CA GLY A 730 -58.61 16.29 -46.59
C GLY A 730 -58.77 17.12 -47.87
N VAL A 731 -58.41 16.51 -49.00
CA VAL A 731 -58.72 16.96 -50.35
C VAL A 731 -59.85 16.07 -50.90
N ILE A 732 -60.92 16.72 -51.37
CA ILE A 732 -62.14 16.13 -51.92
C ILE A 732 -61.85 15.48 -53.28
N PRO A 733 -62.31 14.25 -53.58
CA PRO A 733 -62.11 13.63 -54.88
C PRO A 733 -63.14 14.10 -55.92
N PRO A 734 -62.77 14.26 -57.21
CA PRO A 734 -63.73 14.55 -58.27
C PRO A 734 -64.45 13.27 -58.72
N LYS A 735 -65.68 13.48 -59.22
CA LYS A 735 -66.61 12.48 -59.72
C LYS A 735 -66.05 11.66 -60.90
N LYS A 736 -66.48 10.39 -60.91
CA LYS A 736 -66.34 9.35 -61.96
C LYS A 736 -66.51 9.84 -63.40
N THR A 737 -65.75 9.22 -64.31
CA THR A 737 -66.23 8.69 -65.60
C THR A 737 -65.28 7.58 -66.10
N GLY A 738 -65.83 6.43 -66.48
CA GLY A 738 -65.12 5.33 -67.18
C GLY A 738 -65.07 4.05 -66.37
#